data_AF-A0A432RS01-F1
#
_entry.id   AF-A0A432RS01-F1
#
_cell.length_a   1.000
_cell.length_b   1.000
_cell.length_c   1.000
_cell.angle_alpha   90.00
_cell.angle_beta   90.00
_cell.angle_gamma   90.00
#
_symmetry.space_group_name_H-M   'P 1'
#
loop_
_entity.id
_entity.type
_entity.pdbx_description
1 polymer ?
#
loop_
_entity_poly.entity_id
_entity_poly.type
_entity_poly.pdbx_seq_one_letter_code
_entity_poly.pdbx_strand_id
1 'polypeptide(L)'
;MSNIIEGIAVNKQDLIDTFNNFLDDINDGLFIEDLNATYEKIKPYLEKRFVKMNDNLCFDSKITACWVGLCDEDFPYLIGWDPDYGNSVEKVLEETKKFYEEEHIKLRDNVDLPTKNELSALTDLTEAPFSLFSGAPEKPSNWILAKNGDKVYGFRAISGCVYENIKDYDVRLIYRLYKEDATKVTDKEKFILWIVHKLKPVDFHDTFYEELLKWDIKIKWVRKTTREVLTVVDVDTHVEVCETPQIEEENIIDIEPQNNQINSQQTQQINNNINNTNPNINITNQTQQNNTPTPQRQNLNNIQSQNPTTQLDTTNLNGVDSQIDASAIYGEEDHSLEEIPDYISSGEELVEFLRMKDYVRARITPYEKRMFFDINKGSWEVTKAIKEKFDPLLQETLVIRDAREDIVEGGVVGIDFGTKSTVVVVMKDGKIKPLRVGIGDYKKEVEPEQFENPTIVEFFNFEQFLEDYLSTEHRPYTKWDDVKISHEADSDLENKNTSDVNAFVKELKQWAGDSKRKIKIKDKMGHEYNLGSFLEYEGINPIEVYAYYLGLFINNQYNGIFLEYLLSFPVTYELKVRKKILESFERGLRRSIPFIGRRIEDFVVKAGVSEPAAYAAIAIEESLSHVVEEKGKIFYSIFDFGGGTTDFDFGVFKLPNESEDRYDWVIEHFGAGGEKFLGGENLLESLAFFVFKNNAEKLRGKFTFTKPPFESEFIGSEVLISDTEIARKNTINLIKELRPFWERTDFSDRLFEDGIVRVDLVDENENLIAGVELEVDEDKLLDIINERILRGVEAFFENLKEVLANNKHILLDVDEMYILLAGNASKSPFVKEIFDKKMKSFNKILQKENVSIAFHLIPPLDNHGNYFKPNGKTGVAFGLVESREGGRVAVYDKNQKGDEIKFKYYLGRNKRKKFIPLIDRETEYNKWIQFVDAGSEYFEVFYTTSSLAGTYKLDITDETVKIKRLKIRRPDKNKYVYIRLISSDEFKYGVGIGENIKVEGRVKL
;
A
#
# COMPACT_ATOMS: atom_id res chain seq x y z
N MET A 1 -1.46 -24.53 -17.16
CA MET A 1 -2.81 -24.96 -17.61
C MET A 1 -3.53 -23.75 -18.21
N SER A 2 -4.10 -23.84 -19.42
CA SER A 2 -4.92 -22.81 -20.13
C SER A 2 -4.48 -21.33 -20.07
N ASN A 3 -3.86 -20.85 -21.15
CA ASN A 3 -3.95 -19.43 -21.51
C ASN A 3 -5.42 -19.02 -21.63
N ILE A 4 -5.82 -17.94 -20.96
CA ILE A 4 -7.00 -17.16 -21.36
C ILE A 4 -6.49 -15.78 -21.72
N ILE A 5 -6.57 -15.46 -23.02
CA ILE A 5 -6.46 -14.09 -23.51
C ILE A 5 -7.67 -13.33 -22.95
N GLU A 6 -7.53 -12.68 -21.80
CA GLU A 6 -8.55 -11.79 -21.26
C GLU A 6 -8.61 -10.48 -22.07
N GLY A 7 -9.19 -10.59 -23.28
CA GLY A 7 -9.73 -9.44 -23.97
C GLY A 7 -10.75 -8.73 -23.09
N ILE A 8 -10.45 -7.47 -22.76
CA ILE A 8 -11.21 -6.59 -21.87
C ILE A 8 -12.53 -6.23 -22.57
N ALA A 9 -13.63 -6.92 -22.25
CA ALA A 9 -14.88 -6.79 -22.99
C ALA A 9 -16.12 -6.78 -22.10
N VAL A 10 -16.94 -5.76 -22.30
CA VAL A 10 -17.94 -5.21 -21.37
C VAL A 10 -19.28 -5.96 -21.44
N ASN A 11 -19.99 -6.08 -20.32
CA ASN A 11 -21.38 -6.54 -20.28
C ASN A 11 -22.35 -5.37 -20.56
N LYS A 12 -23.40 -5.62 -21.35
CA LYS A 12 -24.42 -4.62 -21.71
C LYS A 12 -25.02 -3.90 -20.49
N GLN A 13 -25.34 -4.61 -19.41
CA GLN A 13 -25.95 -3.99 -18.23
C GLN A 13 -24.94 -3.10 -17.48
N ASP A 14 -23.71 -3.58 -17.31
CA ASP A 14 -22.65 -2.83 -16.61
C ASP A 14 -22.26 -1.54 -17.36
N LEU A 15 -22.35 -1.53 -18.70
CA LEU A 15 -22.20 -0.32 -19.52
C LEU A 15 -23.30 0.70 -19.22
N ILE A 16 -24.55 0.26 -19.19
CA ILE A 16 -25.73 1.10 -18.94
C ILE A 16 -25.69 1.65 -17.51
N ASP A 17 -25.41 0.80 -16.52
CA ASP A 17 -25.35 1.19 -15.11
C ASP A 17 -24.15 2.12 -14.85
N THR A 18 -22.98 1.86 -15.44
CA THR A 18 -21.81 2.77 -15.37
C THR A 18 -22.12 4.13 -15.99
N PHE A 19 -22.79 4.17 -17.14
CA PHE A 19 -23.10 5.43 -17.81
C PHE A 19 -24.21 6.22 -17.12
N ASN A 20 -25.25 5.56 -16.59
CA ASN A 20 -26.28 6.22 -15.79
C ASN A 20 -25.68 6.83 -14.52
N ASN A 21 -24.86 6.08 -13.77
CA ASN A 21 -24.13 6.60 -12.61
C ASN A 21 -23.22 7.79 -12.98
N PHE A 22 -22.56 7.75 -14.15
CA PHE A 22 -21.75 8.85 -14.68
C PHE A 22 -22.59 10.09 -15.04
N LEU A 23 -23.82 9.93 -15.52
CA LEU A 23 -24.74 11.05 -15.76
C LEU A 23 -25.29 11.62 -14.45
N ASP A 24 -25.64 10.77 -13.48
CA ASP A 24 -26.15 11.18 -12.17
C ASP A 24 -25.08 11.94 -11.34
N ASP A 25 -23.80 11.58 -11.50
CA ASP A 25 -22.64 12.32 -10.95
C ASP A 25 -22.45 13.73 -11.56
N ILE A 26 -23.00 13.97 -12.76
CA ILE A 26 -22.89 15.24 -13.51
C ILE A 26 -24.24 15.97 -13.49
N ASN A 27 -24.61 16.40 -12.29
CA ASN A 27 -25.74 17.31 -12.07
C ASN A 27 -25.39 18.78 -12.46
N ASP A 28 -24.87 18.97 -13.68
CA ASP A 28 -24.70 20.27 -14.35
C ASP A 28 -25.67 20.32 -15.54
N GLY A 29 -26.74 21.11 -15.40
CA GLY A 29 -27.79 21.21 -16.41
C GLY A 29 -27.28 21.60 -17.80
N LEU A 30 -26.16 22.34 -17.89
CA LEU A 30 -25.57 22.69 -19.18
C LEU A 30 -24.84 21.50 -19.82
N PHE A 31 -24.18 20.64 -19.04
CA PHE A 31 -23.56 19.43 -19.59
C PHE A 31 -24.62 18.47 -20.15
N ILE A 32 -25.75 18.35 -19.46
CA ILE A 32 -26.89 17.53 -19.94
C ILE A 32 -27.54 18.17 -21.18
N GLU A 33 -27.65 19.50 -21.26
CA GLU A 33 -28.08 20.20 -22.48
C GLU A 33 -27.11 19.97 -23.65
N ASP A 34 -25.80 20.17 -23.46
CA ASP A 34 -24.76 19.97 -24.48
C ASP A 34 -24.65 18.50 -24.94
N LEU A 35 -24.78 17.54 -24.01
CA LEU A 35 -24.78 16.11 -24.30
C LEU A 35 -26.02 15.69 -25.12
N ASN A 36 -27.21 16.18 -24.76
CA ASN A 36 -28.42 15.92 -25.54
C ASN A 36 -28.35 16.59 -26.93
N ALA A 37 -27.82 17.81 -27.02
CA ALA A 37 -27.61 18.50 -28.29
C ALA A 37 -26.60 17.74 -29.19
N THR A 38 -25.55 17.18 -28.60
CA THR A 38 -24.54 16.37 -29.32
C THR A 38 -25.10 15.01 -29.75
N TYR A 39 -25.92 14.37 -28.89
CA TYR A 39 -26.62 13.14 -29.22
C TYR A 39 -27.57 13.33 -30.43
N GLU A 40 -28.38 14.37 -30.47
CA GLU A 40 -29.27 14.61 -31.61
C GLU A 40 -28.51 14.97 -32.90
N LYS A 41 -27.31 15.58 -32.82
CA LYS A 41 -26.42 15.80 -33.99
C LYS A 41 -25.82 14.50 -34.54
N ILE A 42 -25.44 13.55 -33.68
CA ILE A 42 -24.77 12.31 -34.11
C ILE A 42 -25.75 11.18 -34.46
N LYS A 43 -27.00 11.26 -34.01
CA LYS A 43 -28.07 10.30 -34.27
C LYS A 43 -28.25 9.88 -35.74
N PRO A 44 -28.16 10.76 -36.75
CA PRO A 44 -28.20 10.35 -38.17
C PRO A 44 -27.02 9.45 -38.61
N TYR A 45 -25.97 9.32 -37.79
CA TYR A 45 -24.89 8.35 -38.00
C TYR A 45 -25.17 7.03 -37.29
N LEU A 46 -25.77 7.06 -36.09
CA LEU A 46 -26.13 5.86 -35.30
C LEU A 46 -27.18 4.99 -36.03
N GLU A 47 -28.04 5.62 -36.83
CA GLU A 47 -29.09 5.00 -37.65
C GLU A 47 -28.55 4.34 -38.95
N LYS A 48 -27.33 4.66 -39.40
CA LYS A 48 -26.76 4.09 -40.63
C LYS A 48 -26.37 2.62 -40.44
N ARG A 49 -26.42 1.85 -41.54
CA ARG A 49 -25.89 0.48 -41.56
C ARG A 49 -24.37 0.46 -41.39
N PHE A 50 -23.67 1.23 -42.21
CA PHE A 50 -22.21 1.33 -42.21
C PHE A 50 -21.78 2.78 -41.96
N VAL A 51 -20.75 2.97 -41.14
CA VAL A 51 -20.17 4.28 -40.83
C VAL A 51 -18.64 4.19 -40.83
N LYS A 52 -17.97 4.99 -41.67
CA LYS A 52 -16.51 5.13 -41.64
C LYS A 52 -16.10 5.91 -40.39
N MET A 53 -15.26 5.29 -39.56
CA MET A 53 -14.73 5.83 -38.33
C MET A 53 -13.25 6.21 -38.49
N ASN A 54 -12.70 6.86 -37.48
CA ASN A 54 -11.24 6.98 -37.32
C ASN A 54 -10.56 5.61 -37.19
N ASP A 55 -9.22 5.62 -37.32
CA ASP A 55 -8.32 4.48 -37.13
C ASP A 55 -8.63 3.29 -38.06
N ASN A 56 -9.00 3.60 -39.32
CA ASN A 56 -9.32 2.64 -40.38
C ASN A 56 -10.47 1.68 -40.03
N LEU A 57 -11.39 2.09 -39.15
CA LEU A 57 -12.53 1.30 -38.71
C LEU A 57 -13.81 1.63 -39.49
N CYS A 58 -14.66 0.62 -39.70
CA CYS A 58 -15.91 0.73 -40.45
C CYS A 58 -17.02 0.06 -39.61
N PHE A 59 -17.76 0.85 -38.83
CA PHE A 59 -18.81 0.35 -37.92
C PHE A 59 -19.99 -0.22 -38.70
N ASP A 60 -20.45 -1.41 -38.33
CA ASP A 60 -21.62 -2.09 -38.92
C ASP A 60 -22.68 -2.33 -37.84
N SER A 61 -23.83 -1.66 -37.98
CA SER A 61 -24.93 -1.75 -37.00
C SER A 61 -25.73 -3.05 -37.06
N LYS A 62 -25.50 -3.94 -38.04
CA LYS A 62 -26.09 -5.29 -38.08
C LYS A 62 -25.41 -6.24 -37.08
N ILE A 63 -24.13 -6.01 -36.78
CA ILE A 63 -23.29 -6.80 -35.86
C ILE A 63 -22.86 -6.01 -34.62
N THR A 64 -23.02 -4.69 -34.64
CA THR A 64 -22.59 -3.74 -33.58
C THR A 64 -21.10 -3.82 -33.25
N ALA A 65 -20.28 -3.95 -34.28
CA ALA A 65 -18.83 -4.02 -34.20
C ALA A 65 -18.22 -3.27 -35.39
N CYS A 66 -16.91 -3.05 -35.37
CA CYS A 66 -16.22 -2.39 -36.48
C CYS A 66 -15.44 -3.40 -37.31
N TRP A 67 -15.67 -3.40 -38.62
CA TRP A 67 -14.79 -4.08 -39.57
C TRP A 67 -13.50 -3.26 -39.71
N VAL A 68 -12.35 -3.94 -39.64
CA VAL A 68 -11.04 -3.31 -39.86
C VAL A 68 -10.83 -3.15 -41.37
N GLY A 69 -10.46 -1.94 -41.82
CA GLY A 69 -10.11 -1.61 -43.20
C GLY A 69 -11.26 -1.54 -44.21
N LEU A 70 -12.48 -1.96 -43.87
CA LEU A 70 -13.56 -2.18 -44.84
C LEU A 70 -14.01 -0.92 -45.59
N CYS A 71 -13.87 0.25 -44.95
CA CYS A 71 -14.22 1.55 -45.53
C CYS A 71 -13.01 2.30 -46.15
N ASP A 72 -11.85 1.65 -46.33
CA ASP A 72 -10.64 2.23 -46.94
C ASP A 72 -10.21 1.45 -48.18
N GLU A 73 -10.11 2.16 -49.32
CA GLU A 73 -9.83 1.54 -50.62
C GLU A 73 -8.42 0.96 -50.72
N ASP A 74 -7.45 1.55 -50.02
CA ASP A 74 -6.03 1.20 -50.05
C ASP A 74 -5.56 0.43 -48.80
N PHE A 75 -6.48 -0.12 -48.00
CA PHE A 75 -6.12 -0.85 -46.79
C PHE A 75 -5.37 -2.17 -47.13
N PRO A 76 -4.15 -2.41 -46.59
CA PRO A 76 -3.39 -3.61 -46.87
C PRO A 76 -3.93 -4.77 -46.02
N TYR A 77 -4.64 -5.71 -46.64
CA TYR A 77 -5.11 -6.91 -45.95
C TYR A 77 -4.08 -8.04 -46.04
N LEU A 78 -3.99 -8.86 -45.00
CA LEU A 78 -3.29 -10.15 -45.06
C LEU A 78 -4.08 -11.11 -45.97
N ILE A 79 -3.51 -11.42 -47.12
CA ILE A 79 -4.10 -12.21 -48.21
C ILE A 79 -3.38 -13.55 -48.32
N GLY A 80 -4.12 -14.62 -48.63
CA GLY A 80 -3.52 -15.92 -48.93
C GLY A 80 -2.91 -16.65 -47.73
N TRP A 81 -3.66 -16.79 -46.64
CA TRP A 81 -3.21 -17.48 -45.42
C TRP A 81 -2.72 -18.91 -45.69
N ASP A 82 -1.47 -19.18 -45.31
CA ASP A 82 -0.81 -20.49 -45.44
C ASP A 82 -1.15 -21.40 -44.24
N PRO A 83 -1.72 -22.61 -44.46
CA PRO A 83 -2.06 -23.54 -43.38
C PRO A 83 -0.87 -24.07 -42.56
N ASP A 84 0.38 -23.92 -43.01
CA ASP A 84 1.56 -24.32 -42.22
C ASP A 84 1.79 -23.40 -41.00
N TYR A 85 1.22 -22.19 -40.98
CA TYR A 85 1.18 -21.32 -39.78
C TYR A 85 0.16 -21.77 -38.72
N GLY A 86 -0.72 -22.73 -39.06
CA GLY A 86 -1.67 -23.34 -38.15
C GLY A 86 -3.11 -22.84 -38.29
N ASN A 87 -4.02 -23.55 -37.62
CA ASN A 87 -5.47 -23.48 -37.85
C ASN A 87 -6.29 -23.09 -36.59
N SER A 88 -5.64 -22.52 -35.57
CA SER A 88 -6.30 -21.97 -34.37
C SER A 88 -6.48 -20.46 -34.46
N VAL A 89 -7.49 -19.92 -33.78
CA VAL A 89 -7.80 -18.48 -33.79
C VAL A 89 -6.65 -17.67 -33.18
N GLU A 90 -6.05 -18.17 -32.09
CA GLU A 90 -4.91 -17.55 -31.42
C GLU A 90 -3.73 -17.31 -32.37
N LYS A 91 -3.32 -18.34 -33.13
CA LYS A 91 -2.21 -18.24 -34.09
C LYS A 91 -2.48 -17.32 -35.26
N VAL A 92 -3.70 -17.36 -35.80
CA VAL A 92 -4.08 -16.43 -36.88
C VAL A 92 -4.00 -14.99 -36.38
N LEU A 93 -4.49 -14.70 -35.16
CA LEU A 93 -4.41 -13.35 -34.59
C LEU A 93 -2.99 -12.92 -34.25
N GLU A 94 -2.10 -13.83 -33.84
CA GLU A 94 -0.69 -13.54 -33.59
C GLU A 94 0.04 -13.10 -34.87
N GLU A 95 0.02 -13.91 -35.92
CA GLU A 95 0.67 -13.60 -37.20
C GLU A 95 0.03 -12.39 -37.90
N THR A 96 -1.30 -12.25 -37.79
CA THR A 96 -1.99 -11.09 -38.36
C THR A 96 -1.56 -9.79 -37.66
N LYS A 97 -1.31 -9.80 -36.34
CA LYS A 97 -0.76 -8.63 -35.64
C LYS A 97 0.64 -8.27 -36.15
N LYS A 98 1.54 -9.26 -36.32
CA LYS A 98 2.89 -9.06 -36.87
C LYS A 98 2.83 -8.40 -38.26
N PHE A 99 1.98 -8.91 -39.15
CA PHE A 99 1.76 -8.31 -40.48
C PHE A 99 1.32 -6.83 -40.41
N TYR A 100 0.35 -6.49 -39.56
CA TYR A 100 -0.08 -5.09 -39.44
C TYR A 100 0.94 -4.19 -38.75
N GLU A 101 1.78 -4.71 -37.86
CA GLU A 101 2.92 -3.98 -37.27
C GLU A 101 4.00 -3.67 -38.32
N GLU A 102 4.30 -4.61 -39.22
CA GLU A 102 5.19 -4.43 -40.38
C GLU A 102 4.65 -3.38 -41.37
N GLU A 103 3.34 -3.40 -41.66
CA GLU A 103 2.63 -2.38 -42.44
C GLU A 103 2.42 -1.04 -41.68
N HIS A 104 2.99 -0.90 -40.48
CA HIS A 104 2.89 0.29 -39.61
C HIS A 104 1.46 0.69 -39.21
N ILE A 105 0.51 -0.25 -39.24
CA ILE A 105 -0.88 -0.07 -38.83
C ILE A 105 -1.04 -0.51 -37.37
N LYS A 106 -1.21 0.48 -36.49
CA LYS A 106 -1.51 0.20 -35.09
C LYS A 106 -2.93 -0.35 -34.93
N LEU A 107 -3.05 -1.66 -34.77
CA LEU A 107 -4.28 -2.30 -34.33
C LEU A 107 -4.67 -1.86 -32.92
N ARG A 108 -5.96 -1.91 -32.61
CA ARG A 108 -6.51 -1.64 -31.28
C ARG A 108 -6.70 -2.94 -30.49
N ASP A 109 -6.71 -2.84 -29.17
CA ASP A 109 -7.01 -3.95 -28.27
C ASP A 109 -8.46 -4.44 -28.44
N ASN A 110 -8.72 -5.75 -28.35
CA ASN A 110 -10.01 -6.42 -28.68
C ASN A 110 -10.32 -6.61 -30.19
N VAL A 111 -9.29 -6.69 -31.02
CA VAL A 111 -9.37 -7.22 -32.39
C VAL A 111 -9.42 -8.76 -32.38
N ASP A 112 -10.25 -9.34 -33.26
CA ASP A 112 -10.61 -10.75 -33.29
C ASP A 112 -10.93 -11.23 -34.73
N LEU A 113 -11.12 -12.54 -34.93
CA LEU A 113 -11.69 -13.10 -36.15
C LEU A 113 -13.24 -13.09 -36.11
N PRO A 114 -13.90 -12.87 -37.26
CA PRO A 114 -15.35 -12.89 -37.34
C PRO A 114 -15.92 -14.31 -37.39
N THR A 115 -17.12 -14.48 -36.88
CA THR A 115 -17.92 -15.71 -37.00
C THR A 115 -18.65 -15.76 -38.35
N LYS A 116 -19.19 -16.94 -38.71
CA LYS A 116 -20.09 -17.10 -39.87
C LYS A 116 -21.27 -16.11 -39.85
N ASN A 117 -21.87 -15.88 -38.68
CA ASN A 117 -23.03 -15.02 -38.52
C ASN A 117 -22.67 -13.55 -38.81
N GLU A 118 -21.51 -13.11 -38.34
CA GLU A 118 -20.98 -11.77 -38.60
C GLU A 118 -20.60 -11.60 -40.08
N LEU A 119 -19.95 -12.59 -40.71
CA LEU A 119 -19.66 -12.53 -42.15
C LEU A 119 -20.91 -12.60 -43.03
N SER A 120 -22.00 -13.20 -42.53
CA SER A 120 -23.34 -13.13 -43.13
C SER A 120 -24.00 -11.73 -43.03
N ALA A 121 -23.32 -10.76 -42.43
CA ALA A 121 -23.64 -9.33 -42.57
C ALA A 121 -23.08 -8.72 -43.87
N LEU A 122 -22.08 -9.34 -44.50
CA LEU A 122 -21.40 -8.84 -45.70
C LEU A 122 -21.84 -9.54 -47.01
N THR A 123 -22.96 -10.27 -46.98
CA THR A 123 -23.54 -10.96 -48.14
C THR A 123 -24.81 -10.25 -48.63
N ASP A 124 -25.12 -10.38 -49.92
CA ASP A 124 -26.28 -9.77 -50.59
C ASP A 124 -26.46 -8.26 -50.32
N LEU A 125 -25.36 -7.52 -50.27
CA LEU A 125 -25.33 -6.07 -50.13
C LEU A 125 -25.82 -5.40 -51.43
N THR A 126 -26.85 -4.57 -51.32
CA THR A 126 -27.34 -3.71 -52.43
C THR A 126 -26.71 -2.32 -52.40
N GLU A 127 -26.35 -1.83 -51.21
CA GLU A 127 -25.76 -0.50 -50.98
C GLU A 127 -24.74 -0.58 -49.83
N ALA A 128 -23.59 0.07 -50.01
CA ALA A 128 -22.51 0.16 -49.03
C ALA A 128 -21.61 1.39 -49.31
N PRO A 129 -20.87 1.92 -48.31
CA PRO A 129 -19.91 3.02 -48.50
C PRO A 129 -18.53 2.54 -49.02
N PHE A 130 -18.46 1.35 -49.59
CA PHE A 130 -17.28 0.70 -50.14
C PHE A 130 -17.67 -0.14 -51.37
N SER A 131 -16.71 -0.41 -52.25
CA SER A 131 -16.98 -1.12 -53.52
C SER A 131 -17.52 -2.54 -53.30
N LEU A 132 -18.51 -2.91 -54.12
CA LEU A 132 -19.20 -4.20 -54.06
C LEU A 132 -18.97 -5.01 -55.33
N PHE A 133 -18.56 -6.27 -55.17
CA PHE A 133 -18.48 -7.26 -56.23
C PHE A 133 -19.51 -8.38 -55.98
N SER A 134 -20.51 -8.47 -56.85
CA SER A 134 -21.63 -9.44 -56.76
C SER A 134 -22.31 -9.50 -55.37
N GLY A 135 -22.55 -8.34 -54.74
CA GLY A 135 -23.24 -8.26 -53.45
C GLY A 135 -22.38 -8.53 -52.21
N ALA A 136 -21.06 -8.62 -52.36
CA ALA A 136 -20.09 -8.68 -51.25
C ALA A 136 -19.03 -7.59 -51.40
N PRO A 137 -18.26 -7.23 -50.34
CA PRO A 137 -17.13 -6.30 -50.47
C PRO A 137 -16.13 -6.77 -51.52
N GLU A 138 -15.63 -5.86 -52.35
CA GLU A 138 -14.71 -6.18 -53.45
C GLU A 138 -13.30 -6.59 -52.96
N LYS A 139 -12.77 -5.89 -51.93
CA LYS A 139 -11.44 -6.15 -51.33
C LYS A 139 -11.54 -6.69 -49.90
N PRO A 140 -10.61 -7.54 -49.44
CA PRO A 140 -9.48 -8.07 -50.20
C PRO A 140 -9.89 -9.12 -51.24
N SER A 141 -10.75 -10.05 -50.84
CA SER A 141 -11.52 -10.90 -51.75
C SER A 141 -12.83 -11.37 -51.09
N ASN A 142 -13.55 -12.24 -51.80
CA ASN A 142 -14.74 -12.90 -51.31
C ASN A 142 -14.46 -14.18 -50.50
N TRP A 143 -13.22 -14.62 -50.34
CA TRP A 143 -12.83 -15.82 -49.57
C TRP A 143 -12.15 -15.39 -48.27
N ILE A 144 -12.87 -15.48 -47.15
CA ILE A 144 -12.49 -14.88 -45.87
C ILE A 144 -12.36 -15.97 -44.80
N LEU A 145 -11.34 -15.89 -43.94
CA LEU A 145 -11.26 -16.73 -42.75
C LEU A 145 -12.34 -16.37 -41.72
N ALA A 146 -12.96 -17.41 -41.17
CA ALA A 146 -14.02 -17.32 -40.18
C ALA A 146 -13.73 -18.26 -39.01
N LYS A 147 -14.18 -17.91 -37.79
CA LYS A 147 -14.00 -18.75 -36.60
C LYS A 147 -15.25 -19.48 -36.12
N ASN A 148 -15.04 -20.58 -35.40
CA ASN A 148 -16.05 -21.35 -34.65
C ASN A 148 -15.34 -22.00 -33.44
N GLY A 149 -15.57 -21.44 -32.25
CA GLY A 149 -14.67 -21.67 -31.12
C GLY A 149 -13.25 -21.20 -31.47
N ASP A 150 -12.26 -22.01 -31.12
CA ASP A 150 -10.85 -21.79 -31.48
C ASP A 150 -10.48 -22.31 -32.89
N LYS A 151 -11.39 -22.94 -33.64
CA LYS A 151 -11.09 -23.42 -35.00
C LYS A 151 -11.43 -22.37 -36.06
N VAL A 152 -10.62 -22.30 -37.12
CA VAL A 152 -10.91 -21.48 -38.30
C VAL A 152 -11.36 -22.33 -39.51
N TYR A 153 -12.09 -21.70 -40.44
CA TYR A 153 -12.56 -22.30 -41.70
C TYR A 153 -12.77 -21.21 -42.75
N GLY A 154 -12.97 -21.63 -44.00
CA GLY A 154 -13.24 -20.74 -45.12
C GLY A 154 -14.70 -20.30 -45.21
N PHE A 155 -14.95 -19.02 -45.43
CA PHE A 155 -16.27 -18.47 -45.74
C PHE A 155 -16.26 -17.70 -47.06
N ARG A 156 -17.23 -17.97 -47.94
CA ARG A 156 -17.32 -17.31 -49.25
C ARG A 156 -18.48 -16.31 -49.32
N ALA A 157 -18.16 -15.02 -49.19
CA ALA A 157 -19.12 -13.93 -49.00
C ALA A 157 -20.19 -13.79 -50.11
N ILE A 158 -19.85 -14.02 -51.38
CA ILE A 158 -20.85 -13.95 -52.48
C ILE A 158 -21.91 -15.08 -52.38
N SER A 159 -21.66 -16.14 -51.61
CA SER A 159 -22.51 -17.34 -51.57
C SER A 159 -23.02 -17.73 -50.18
N GLY A 160 -22.51 -17.12 -49.11
CA GLY A 160 -22.78 -17.53 -47.72
C GLY A 160 -22.27 -18.94 -47.34
N CYS A 161 -21.57 -19.62 -48.24
CA CYS A 161 -21.10 -21.00 -48.06
C CYS A 161 -19.85 -21.08 -47.17
N VAL A 162 -19.80 -22.16 -46.39
CA VAL A 162 -18.67 -22.54 -45.52
C VAL A 162 -17.91 -23.70 -46.16
N TYR A 163 -16.58 -23.66 -46.06
CA TYR A 163 -15.67 -24.65 -46.61
C TYR A 163 -14.72 -25.16 -45.52
N GLU A 164 -14.83 -26.44 -45.22
CA GLU A 164 -13.96 -27.15 -44.28
C GLU A 164 -12.70 -27.62 -45.03
N ASN A 165 -11.76 -26.70 -45.27
CA ASN A 165 -10.33 -26.90 -45.59
C ASN A 165 -9.69 -25.53 -45.84
N ILE A 166 -8.56 -25.24 -45.19
CA ILE A 166 -7.89 -23.92 -45.22
C ILE A 166 -6.79 -23.93 -46.30
N LYS A 167 -6.96 -23.10 -47.34
CA LYS A 167 -6.02 -22.78 -48.42
C LYS A 167 -6.40 -21.44 -49.02
N ASP A 168 -5.44 -20.51 -49.11
CA ASP A 168 -5.57 -19.25 -49.86
C ASP A 168 -6.78 -18.37 -49.46
N TYR A 169 -7.03 -18.21 -48.16
CA TYR A 169 -8.09 -17.34 -47.61
C TYR A 169 -7.52 -16.02 -47.07
N ASP A 170 -8.30 -14.95 -47.13
CA ASP A 170 -7.90 -13.64 -46.60
C ASP A 170 -8.31 -13.46 -45.14
N VAL A 171 -7.51 -12.73 -44.38
CA VAL A 171 -7.82 -12.38 -43.00
C VAL A 171 -8.52 -11.03 -42.94
N ARG A 172 -9.84 -11.03 -42.69
CA ARG A 172 -10.60 -9.83 -42.34
C ARG A 172 -10.86 -9.80 -40.85
N LEU A 173 -10.25 -8.85 -40.16
CA LEU A 173 -10.40 -8.65 -38.73
C LEU A 173 -11.68 -7.88 -38.36
N ILE A 174 -12.19 -8.16 -37.16
CA ILE A 174 -13.28 -7.43 -36.52
C ILE A 174 -12.83 -6.86 -35.17
N TYR A 175 -13.20 -5.62 -34.88
CA TYR A 175 -12.96 -4.93 -33.61
C TYR A 175 -14.25 -4.97 -32.77
N ARG A 176 -14.22 -5.68 -31.64
CA ARG A 176 -15.40 -5.90 -30.79
C ARG A 176 -15.62 -4.75 -29.80
N LEU A 177 -16.87 -4.30 -29.71
CA LEU A 177 -17.29 -3.29 -28.73
C LEU A 177 -17.80 -3.91 -27.41
N TYR A 178 -18.14 -5.20 -27.40
CA TYR A 178 -18.58 -5.96 -26.23
C TYR A 178 -18.45 -7.49 -26.47
N LYS A 179 -18.68 -8.31 -25.44
CA LYS A 179 -18.24 -9.73 -25.39
C LYS A 179 -19.24 -10.78 -25.93
N GLU A 180 -20.54 -10.47 -25.96
CA GLU A 180 -21.61 -11.40 -26.36
C GLU A 180 -22.09 -11.17 -27.81
N ASP A 181 -22.70 -12.18 -28.44
CA ASP A 181 -23.48 -12.05 -29.68
C ASP A 181 -24.83 -11.33 -29.43
N ALA A 182 -24.80 -10.12 -28.85
CA ALA A 182 -26.00 -9.47 -28.33
C ALA A 182 -26.90 -8.96 -29.46
N THR A 183 -28.14 -9.45 -29.48
CA THR A 183 -29.19 -8.97 -30.37
C THR A 183 -29.64 -7.56 -29.97
N LYS A 184 -29.36 -6.59 -30.85
CA LYS A 184 -29.84 -5.19 -30.84
C LYS A 184 -29.45 -4.36 -29.60
N VAL A 185 -28.51 -3.43 -29.81
CA VAL A 185 -28.31 -2.28 -28.94
C VAL A 185 -29.20 -1.09 -29.37
N THR A 186 -29.52 -0.21 -28.43
CA THR A 186 -30.22 1.07 -28.70
C THR A 186 -29.25 2.12 -29.24
N ASP A 187 -29.75 3.20 -29.87
CA ASP A 187 -28.86 4.25 -30.37
C ASP A 187 -28.14 5.00 -29.25
N LYS A 188 -28.76 5.14 -28.07
CA LYS A 188 -28.07 5.65 -26.87
C LYS A 188 -26.93 4.73 -26.44
N GLU A 189 -27.13 3.41 -26.44
CA GLU A 189 -26.06 2.44 -26.15
C GLU A 189 -24.92 2.52 -27.18
N LYS A 190 -25.23 2.64 -28.50
CA LYS A 190 -24.23 2.84 -29.55
C LYS A 190 -23.41 4.12 -29.32
N PHE A 191 -24.07 5.24 -28.99
CA PHE A 191 -23.41 6.52 -28.71
C PHE A 191 -22.41 6.40 -27.56
N ILE A 192 -22.80 5.73 -26.47
CA ILE A 192 -21.93 5.47 -25.32
C ILE A 192 -20.75 4.59 -25.72
N LEU A 193 -21.00 3.47 -26.43
CA LEU A 193 -19.95 2.59 -26.93
C LEU A 193 -18.97 3.34 -27.84
N TRP A 194 -19.44 4.22 -28.71
CA TRP A 194 -18.56 5.02 -29.56
C TRP A 194 -17.68 5.98 -28.74
N ILE A 195 -18.21 6.64 -27.71
CA ILE A 195 -17.42 7.51 -26.83
C ILE A 195 -16.37 6.70 -26.04
N VAL A 196 -16.79 5.60 -25.39
CA VAL A 196 -15.90 4.71 -24.60
C VAL A 196 -14.76 4.17 -25.46
N HIS A 197 -15.08 3.67 -26.66
CA HIS A 197 -14.10 3.14 -27.58
C HIS A 197 -13.39 4.23 -28.40
N LYS A 198 -13.54 5.52 -28.07
CA LYS A 198 -12.87 6.65 -28.76
C LYS A 198 -13.06 6.58 -30.30
N LEU A 199 -14.30 6.30 -30.73
CA LEU A 199 -14.76 6.23 -32.11
C LEU A 199 -15.45 7.53 -32.53
N LYS A 200 -15.03 8.08 -33.67
CA LYS A 200 -15.62 9.26 -34.30
C LYS A 200 -15.88 8.96 -35.79
N PRO A 201 -17.11 9.19 -36.30
CA PRO A 201 -17.33 9.17 -37.75
C PRO A 201 -16.43 10.22 -38.42
N VAL A 202 -15.78 9.87 -39.53
CA VAL A 202 -14.75 10.73 -40.15
C VAL A 202 -15.30 12.11 -40.52
N ASP A 203 -16.54 12.17 -41.02
CA ASP A 203 -17.21 13.40 -41.45
C ASP A 203 -17.97 14.12 -40.31
N PHE A 204 -17.85 13.65 -39.06
CA PHE A 204 -18.55 14.24 -37.92
C PHE A 204 -17.67 15.23 -37.15
N HIS A 205 -18.13 16.48 -37.08
CA HIS A 205 -17.48 17.58 -36.38
C HIS A 205 -18.42 18.17 -35.33
N ASP A 206 -18.10 17.94 -34.07
CA ASP A 206 -18.74 18.58 -32.93
C ASP A 206 -17.71 18.75 -31.80
N THR A 207 -17.50 19.99 -31.35
CA THR A 207 -16.45 20.32 -30.38
C THR A 207 -16.65 19.60 -29.04
N PHE A 208 -17.90 19.42 -28.61
CA PHE A 208 -18.21 18.75 -27.35
C PHE A 208 -17.99 17.25 -27.47
N TYR A 209 -18.39 16.62 -28.59
CA TYR A 209 -18.02 15.22 -28.87
C TYR A 209 -16.50 15.02 -28.89
N GLU A 210 -15.74 15.92 -29.51
CA GLU A 210 -14.27 15.87 -29.50
C GLU A 210 -13.65 16.16 -28.13
N GLU A 211 -14.37 16.79 -27.20
CA GLU A 211 -13.98 16.87 -25.80
C GLU A 211 -14.31 15.58 -25.04
N LEU A 212 -15.49 14.97 -25.24
CA LEU A 212 -15.86 13.68 -24.65
C LEU A 212 -14.87 12.56 -25.02
N LEU A 213 -14.41 12.49 -26.26
CA LEU A 213 -13.42 11.49 -26.71
C LEU A 213 -12.04 11.62 -26.01
N LYS A 214 -11.74 12.77 -25.40
CA LYS A 214 -10.50 12.97 -24.61
C LYS A 214 -10.64 12.48 -23.17
N TRP A 215 -11.86 12.16 -22.72
CA TRP A 215 -12.10 11.72 -21.35
C TRP A 215 -11.72 10.24 -21.23
N ASP A 216 -10.98 9.89 -20.18
CA ASP A 216 -10.60 8.51 -19.92
C ASP A 216 -11.69 7.82 -19.10
N ILE A 217 -12.79 7.48 -19.78
CA ILE A 217 -13.97 6.84 -19.18
C ILE A 217 -13.65 5.37 -18.91
N LYS A 218 -13.21 5.09 -17.68
CA LYS A 218 -12.93 3.72 -17.21
C LYS A 218 -14.22 3.05 -16.74
N ILE A 219 -14.61 1.97 -17.42
CA ILE A 219 -15.76 1.15 -17.02
C ILE A 219 -15.37 0.33 -15.78
N LYS A 220 -16.17 0.43 -14.71
CA LYS A 220 -16.00 -0.38 -13.50
C LYS A 220 -16.68 -1.73 -13.69
N TRP A 221 -15.96 -2.80 -13.39
CA TRP A 221 -16.47 -4.16 -13.43
C TRP A 221 -17.15 -4.50 -12.11
N VAL A 222 -18.41 -4.95 -12.15
CA VAL A 222 -19.08 -5.56 -11.00
C VAL A 222 -19.31 -7.03 -11.33
N ARG A 223 -18.54 -7.94 -10.72
CA ARG A 223 -18.82 -9.37 -10.83
C ARG A 223 -20.15 -9.68 -10.14
N LYS A 224 -21.24 -9.74 -10.90
CA LYS A 224 -22.47 -10.44 -10.47
C LYS A 224 -22.21 -11.94 -10.46
N THR A 225 -21.68 -12.44 -9.35
CA THR A 225 -21.70 -13.88 -9.03
C THR A 225 -23.15 -14.36 -9.01
N THR A 226 -23.46 -15.38 -9.79
CA THR A 226 -24.83 -15.85 -9.98
C THR A 226 -25.24 -16.82 -8.89
N ARG A 227 -26.37 -16.49 -8.23
CA ARG A 227 -27.14 -17.31 -7.28
C ARG A 227 -26.45 -17.63 -5.94
N GLU A 228 -26.82 -16.86 -4.92
CA GLU A 228 -27.86 -17.34 -4.00
C GLU A 228 -28.73 -16.16 -3.48
N VAL A 229 -29.92 -16.52 -2.99
CA VAL A 229 -31.09 -15.73 -2.53
C VAL A 229 -30.94 -14.21 -2.25
N LEU A 230 -31.90 -13.43 -2.79
CA LEU A 230 -32.15 -12.03 -2.42
C LEU A 230 -32.50 -11.84 -0.93
N THR A 231 -31.73 -11.01 -0.24
CA THR A 231 -32.21 -10.20 0.90
C THR A 231 -31.75 -8.76 0.71
N VAL A 232 -32.68 -7.82 0.83
CA VAL A 232 -32.46 -6.38 0.61
C VAL A 232 -32.12 -5.70 1.94
N VAL A 233 -31.02 -4.94 1.97
CA VAL A 233 -30.77 -3.81 2.88
C VAL A 233 -29.99 -2.78 2.04
N ASP A 234 -30.67 -1.89 1.31
CA ASP A 234 -31.25 -0.59 1.71
C ASP A 234 -30.24 0.57 1.56
N VAL A 235 -30.69 1.67 0.96
CA VAL A 235 -29.88 2.87 0.64
C VAL A 235 -30.73 4.10 0.96
N ASP A 236 -30.25 4.94 1.87
CA ASP A 236 -30.95 6.12 2.38
C ASP A 236 -31.47 7.03 1.26
N THR A 237 -32.79 7.12 1.12
CA THR A 237 -33.47 8.27 0.51
C THR A 237 -34.73 8.63 1.30
N HIS A 238 -34.63 9.65 2.16
CA HIS A 238 -35.81 10.25 2.79
C HIS A 238 -36.58 11.11 1.78
N VAL A 239 -37.84 10.76 1.53
CA VAL A 239 -38.89 11.68 1.08
C VAL A 239 -40.11 11.47 1.98
N GLU A 240 -40.53 12.51 2.68
CA GLU A 240 -41.78 12.49 3.47
C GLU A 240 -43.00 12.37 2.56
N VAL A 241 -43.91 11.46 2.88
CA VAL A 241 -45.32 11.56 2.45
C VAL A 241 -46.21 11.32 3.66
N CYS A 242 -47.06 12.30 3.96
CA CYS A 242 -48.05 12.21 5.02
C CYS A 242 -49.22 11.29 4.63
N GLU A 243 -49.65 10.42 5.54
CA GLU A 243 -51.06 10.01 5.61
C GLU A 243 -51.58 10.10 7.05
N THR A 244 -52.86 10.46 7.18
CA THR A 244 -53.58 10.74 8.44
C THR A 244 -54.63 9.66 8.73
N PRO A 245 -55.20 9.59 9.95
CA PRO A 245 -55.50 8.30 10.58
C PRO A 245 -56.91 7.77 10.34
N GLN A 246 -57.11 6.48 10.63
CA GLN A 246 -58.42 5.93 10.97
C GLN A 246 -58.44 5.21 12.33
N ILE A 247 -59.58 5.42 12.97
CA ILE A 247 -59.93 5.24 14.38
C ILE A 247 -60.55 3.83 14.56
N GLU A 248 -60.38 3.21 15.73
CA GLU A 248 -61.46 2.74 16.63
C GLU A 248 -60.97 1.67 17.63
N GLU A 249 -61.15 2.01 18.92
CA GLU A 249 -61.73 1.21 20.01
C GLU A 249 -61.16 -0.19 20.33
N GLU A 250 -61.11 -0.67 21.57
CA GLU A 250 -61.25 -0.09 22.93
C GLU A 250 -60.65 -1.17 23.86
N ASN A 251 -59.96 -0.79 24.94
CA ASN A 251 -60.40 -1.15 26.30
C ASN A 251 -59.49 -0.59 27.39
N ILE A 252 -60.15 -0.20 28.47
CA ILE A 252 -59.63 0.47 29.66
C ILE A 252 -59.20 -0.58 30.69
N ILE A 253 -58.20 -0.27 31.52
CA ILE A 253 -58.29 -0.37 33.00
C ILE A 253 -57.12 0.42 33.61
N ASP A 254 -57.48 1.41 34.43
CA ASP A 254 -56.58 2.17 35.29
C ASP A 254 -55.92 1.29 36.37
N ILE A 255 -54.78 1.72 36.90
CA ILE A 255 -54.73 2.30 38.27
C ILE A 255 -53.39 3.00 38.47
N GLU A 256 -53.49 4.23 39.00
CA GLU A 256 -52.39 5.17 39.23
C GLU A 256 -51.85 5.02 40.70
N PRO A 257 -51.13 5.99 41.32
CA PRO A 257 -49.75 5.79 41.77
C PRO A 257 -49.59 5.84 43.31
N GLN A 258 -48.34 5.77 43.81
CA GLN A 258 -47.78 6.63 44.88
C GLN A 258 -46.28 6.28 45.12
N ASN A 259 -45.34 7.23 45.09
CA ASN A 259 -44.99 8.26 46.10
C ASN A 259 -44.38 7.73 47.41
N ASN A 260 -43.06 7.94 47.58
CA ASN A 260 -42.39 8.64 48.69
C ASN A 260 -40.93 8.13 48.80
N GLN A 261 -39.91 8.98 48.70
CA GLN A 261 -39.47 10.05 49.61
C GLN A 261 -38.88 9.58 50.96
N ILE A 262 -37.62 10.03 51.16
CA ILE A 262 -37.10 10.70 52.37
C ILE A 262 -36.42 9.87 53.49
N ASN A 263 -35.13 10.18 53.70
CA ASN A 263 -34.34 10.21 54.95
C ASN A 263 -34.02 8.90 55.71
N SER A 264 -32.98 8.82 56.57
CA SER A 264 -31.76 9.65 56.79
C SER A 264 -30.86 9.00 57.86
N GLN A 265 -29.67 9.60 58.11
CA GLN A 265 -28.79 9.44 59.29
C GLN A 265 -27.99 8.12 59.35
N GLN A 266 -26.65 8.13 59.42
CA GLN A 266 -25.77 8.61 60.50
C GLN A 266 -25.97 7.80 61.81
N THR A 267 -24.94 7.34 62.54
CA THR A 267 -23.60 7.95 62.75
C THR A 267 -22.58 6.95 63.35
N GLN A 268 -21.28 7.28 63.28
CA GLN A 268 -20.19 6.89 64.23
C GLN A 268 -19.78 5.38 64.28
N GLN A 269 -18.56 4.97 64.62
CA GLN A 269 -17.26 5.56 65.05
C GLN A 269 -16.13 4.65 64.48
N ILE A 270 -14.80 4.85 64.53
CA ILE A 270 -13.89 5.76 65.26
C ILE A 270 -12.60 6.00 64.40
N ASN A 271 -11.69 6.91 64.81
CA ASN A 271 -10.40 7.17 64.14
C ASN A 271 -9.32 6.08 64.38
N ASN A 272 -8.34 5.94 63.47
CA ASN A 272 -6.98 6.44 63.74
C ASN A 272 -6.02 6.40 62.53
N ASN A 273 -5.33 7.53 62.34
CA ASN A 273 -4.21 7.71 61.41
C ASN A 273 -2.94 6.99 61.92
N ILE A 274 -1.96 6.74 61.04
CA ILE A 274 -0.73 7.55 60.93
C ILE A 274 0.11 7.12 59.71
N ASN A 275 0.79 8.11 59.11
CA ASN A 275 1.47 8.06 57.82
C ASN A 275 2.94 7.57 57.88
N ASN A 276 3.49 7.30 56.69
CA ASN A 276 4.91 7.41 56.29
C ASN A 276 5.87 6.36 56.93
N THR A 277 6.89 5.83 56.26
CA THR A 277 7.94 6.53 55.48
C THR A 277 8.72 5.60 54.52
N ASN A 278 9.06 6.10 53.32
CA ASN A 278 10.29 5.73 52.57
C ASN A 278 11.55 5.92 53.46
N PRO A 279 12.72 5.24 53.27
CA PRO A 279 13.43 5.29 51.96
C PRO A 279 14.50 4.20 51.61
N ASN A 280 15.00 4.30 50.38
CA ASN A 280 16.40 4.15 49.89
C ASN A 280 17.27 2.88 50.06
N ILE A 281 17.64 2.32 48.89
CA ILE A 281 19.01 2.19 48.30
C ILE A 281 20.15 1.54 49.13
N ASN A 282 20.67 0.39 48.63
CA ASN A 282 22.08 0.12 48.22
C ASN A 282 22.24 -1.39 47.88
N ILE A 283 22.64 -1.82 46.67
CA ILE A 283 24.00 -1.88 46.08
C ILE A 283 25.00 -2.77 46.86
N THR A 284 25.36 -3.93 46.28
CA THR A 284 26.74 -4.49 46.08
C THR A 284 26.60 -5.93 45.53
N ASN A 285 27.01 -6.23 44.30
CA ASN A 285 28.36 -6.50 43.75
C ASN A 285 28.79 -7.99 43.76
N GLN A 286 28.95 -8.52 42.53
CA GLN A 286 30.01 -9.44 42.05
C GLN A 286 30.56 -10.56 42.96
N THR A 287 30.49 -11.82 42.51
CA THR A 287 31.67 -12.48 41.87
C THR A 287 31.38 -13.84 41.23
N GLN A 288 32.12 -14.07 40.14
CA GLN A 288 32.50 -15.32 39.44
C GLN A 288 32.39 -16.66 40.22
N GLN A 289 32.07 -17.79 39.56
CA GLN A 289 33.08 -18.68 38.91
C GLN A 289 32.52 -20.00 38.32
N ASN A 290 32.90 -20.28 37.07
CA ASN A 290 33.43 -21.54 36.51
C ASN A 290 32.76 -22.95 36.71
N ASN A 291 32.58 -23.58 35.53
CA ASN A 291 32.98 -24.95 35.15
C ASN A 291 32.03 -26.16 35.29
N THR A 292 31.96 -26.85 34.14
CA THR A 292 31.47 -28.19 33.75
C THR A 292 31.86 -29.34 34.71
N PRO A 293 31.11 -30.48 34.74
CA PRO A 293 31.43 -31.54 33.77
C PRO A 293 30.30 -32.46 33.25
N THR A 294 30.58 -32.94 32.03
CA THR A 294 30.23 -34.17 31.29
C THR A 294 29.69 -35.41 32.05
N PRO A 295 28.77 -36.21 31.44
CA PRO A 295 28.34 -37.53 31.93
C PRO A 295 29.13 -38.71 31.33
N GLN A 296 29.41 -39.79 32.08
CA GLN A 296 29.80 -41.09 31.52
C GLN A 296 29.41 -42.33 32.37
N ARG A 297 28.74 -43.28 31.69
CA ARG A 297 28.88 -44.77 31.73
C ARG A 297 28.74 -45.53 33.06
N GLN A 298 27.97 -46.63 33.04
CA GLN A 298 28.50 -48.00 32.79
C GLN A 298 27.39 -49.08 32.68
N ASN A 299 27.54 -49.97 31.67
CA ASN A 299 27.57 -51.45 31.70
C ASN A 299 26.51 -52.27 32.50
N LEU A 300 26.14 -53.53 32.19
CA LEU A 300 26.08 -54.41 31.00
C LEU A 300 25.56 -55.80 31.48
N ASN A 301 24.85 -56.56 30.63
CA ASN A 301 24.59 -58.03 30.71
C ASN A 301 23.77 -58.66 31.87
N ASN A 302 22.75 -59.48 31.52
CA ASN A 302 22.86 -60.95 31.60
C ASN A 302 21.69 -61.78 30.98
N ILE A 303 22.08 -62.70 30.08
CA ILE A 303 21.67 -64.13 29.95
C ILE A 303 20.21 -64.55 29.59
N GLN A 304 20.12 -65.11 28.37
CA GLN A 304 19.30 -66.21 27.81
C GLN A 304 18.32 -67.02 28.70
N SER A 305 17.15 -67.40 28.15
CA SER A 305 16.91 -68.79 27.66
C SER A 305 15.54 -69.09 26.98
N GLN A 306 15.62 -69.75 25.81
CA GLN A 306 14.71 -70.75 25.18
C GLN A 306 13.24 -70.45 24.76
N ASN A 307 12.94 -70.83 23.51
CA ASN A 307 11.60 -70.92 22.87
C ASN A 307 10.85 -72.20 23.27
N PRO A 308 9.55 -72.37 22.91
CA PRO A 308 9.25 -73.06 21.64
C PRO A 308 8.03 -72.55 20.83
N THR A 309 8.26 -72.39 19.52
CA THR A 309 7.45 -72.84 18.36
C THR A 309 5.91 -72.84 18.38
N THR A 310 5.30 -72.16 17.41
CA THR A 310 4.40 -72.80 16.42
C THR A 310 4.30 -71.99 15.12
N GLN A 311 4.07 -72.67 13.99
CA GLN A 311 3.92 -72.09 12.65
C GLN A 311 2.49 -71.54 12.44
N LEU A 312 2.33 -70.60 11.49
CA LEU A 312 1.10 -70.48 10.70
C LEU A 312 1.41 -69.92 9.31
N ASP A 313 0.59 -70.32 8.34
CA ASP A 313 0.93 -70.33 6.92
C ASP A 313 0.74 -69.01 6.17
N THR A 314 1.48 -68.92 5.05
CA THR A 314 1.22 -67.98 3.96
C THR A 314 -0.11 -68.27 3.26
N THR A 315 -1.01 -67.29 3.15
CA THR A 315 -1.85 -67.04 1.95
C THR A 315 -2.65 -65.73 2.07
N ASN A 316 -2.99 -65.14 0.93
CA ASN A 316 -3.96 -64.05 0.73
C ASN A 316 -3.68 -62.67 1.38
N LEU A 317 -2.85 -61.86 0.72
CA LEU A 317 -3.12 -60.43 0.52
C LEU A 317 -2.74 -60.01 -0.91
N ASN A 318 -3.60 -60.35 -1.87
CA ASN A 318 -3.65 -59.67 -3.17
C ASN A 318 -4.86 -58.75 -3.16
N GLY A 319 -4.67 -57.49 -3.56
CA GLY A 319 -5.75 -56.57 -3.90
C GLY A 319 -6.25 -55.65 -2.79
N VAL A 320 -5.54 -54.53 -2.58
CA VAL A 320 -6.10 -53.21 -2.92
C VAL A 320 -5.00 -52.40 -3.58
N ASP A 321 -5.07 -52.22 -4.90
CA ASP A 321 -4.33 -51.14 -5.57
C ASP A 321 -5.00 -49.81 -5.17
N SER A 322 -4.37 -49.07 -4.26
CA SER A 322 -4.56 -47.62 -4.19
C SER A 322 -3.38 -46.99 -4.91
N GLN A 323 -3.54 -46.77 -6.22
CA GLN A 323 -2.67 -45.89 -6.98
C GLN A 323 -2.79 -44.48 -6.38
N ILE A 324 -1.86 -44.13 -5.49
CA ILE A 324 -1.60 -42.73 -5.16
C ILE A 324 -0.89 -42.17 -6.40
N ASP A 325 -1.54 -41.22 -7.05
CA ASP A 325 -1.05 -40.63 -8.28
C ASP A 325 0.25 -39.85 -8.00
N ALA A 326 1.37 -40.39 -8.46
CA ALA A 326 2.69 -39.77 -8.27
C ALA A 326 2.81 -38.41 -8.98
N SER A 327 1.95 -38.12 -9.97
CA SER A 327 1.87 -36.81 -10.62
C SER A 327 1.19 -35.73 -9.76
N ALA A 328 0.48 -36.11 -8.69
CA ALA A 328 -0.09 -35.15 -7.74
C ALA A 328 0.91 -34.74 -6.64
N ILE A 329 1.99 -35.50 -6.45
CA ILE A 329 3.02 -35.24 -5.44
C ILE A 329 4.09 -34.29 -5.98
N TYR A 330 4.44 -34.41 -7.26
CA TYR A 330 5.40 -33.55 -7.95
C TYR A 330 4.67 -32.85 -9.10
N GLY A 331 4.54 -31.52 -9.05
CA GLY A 331 3.87 -30.76 -10.11
C GLY A 331 4.56 -30.92 -11.46
N GLU A 332 3.82 -30.73 -12.56
CA GLU A 332 4.34 -30.83 -13.94
C GLU A 332 5.39 -29.75 -14.30
N GLU A 333 5.69 -28.84 -13.37
CA GLU A 333 6.73 -27.80 -13.45
C GLU A 333 7.98 -28.24 -12.67
N ASP A 334 8.59 -29.36 -13.07
CA ASP A 334 9.92 -29.78 -12.62
C ASP A 334 10.95 -28.85 -13.26
N HIS A 335 11.21 -27.69 -12.63
CA HIS A 335 12.23 -26.75 -13.10
C HIS A 335 13.56 -27.49 -13.26
N SER A 336 14.06 -27.38 -14.49
CA SER A 336 14.92 -28.37 -15.11
C SER A 336 16.37 -28.25 -14.64
N LEU A 337 17.23 -29.08 -15.23
CA LEU A 337 18.69 -28.97 -15.08
C LEU A 337 19.27 -27.63 -15.58
N GLU A 338 18.47 -26.74 -16.19
CA GLU A 338 18.88 -25.44 -16.75
C GLU A 338 19.30 -24.43 -15.66
N GLU A 339 18.84 -24.57 -14.42
CA GLU A 339 19.33 -23.74 -13.29
C GLU A 339 20.75 -24.12 -12.82
N ILE A 340 21.30 -25.27 -13.23
CA ILE A 340 22.65 -25.70 -12.85
C ILE A 340 23.64 -25.20 -13.91
N PRO A 341 24.59 -24.33 -13.55
CA PRO A 341 25.58 -23.83 -14.50
C PRO A 341 26.39 -24.95 -15.16
N ASP A 342 26.65 -24.83 -16.46
CA ASP A 342 27.38 -25.82 -17.28
C ASP A 342 28.77 -26.21 -16.74
N TYR A 343 29.39 -25.37 -15.91
CA TYR A 343 30.68 -25.66 -15.29
C TYR A 343 30.60 -26.69 -14.15
N ILE A 344 29.41 -26.99 -13.62
CA ILE A 344 29.23 -27.95 -12.52
C ILE A 344 29.32 -29.37 -13.09
N SER A 345 30.48 -29.98 -12.91
CA SER A 345 30.88 -31.25 -13.53
C SER A 345 30.91 -32.43 -12.55
N SER A 346 30.93 -32.14 -11.25
CA SER A 346 31.02 -33.13 -10.17
C SER A 346 29.94 -32.96 -9.12
N GLY A 347 29.67 -34.03 -8.36
CA GLY A 347 28.73 -33.99 -7.24
C GLY A 347 29.19 -33.04 -6.11
N GLU A 348 30.49 -32.85 -5.91
CA GLU A 348 30.98 -31.94 -4.88
C GLU A 348 30.75 -30.47 -5.24
N GLU A 349 30.95 -30.10 -6.51
CA GLU A 349 30.64 -28.76 -7.03
C GLU A 349 29.14 -28.47 -6.94
N LEU A 350 28.28 -29.45 -7.27
CA LEU A 350 26.82 -29.30 -7.11
C LEU A 350 26.47 -29.00 -5.64
N VAL A 351 26.99 -29.79 -4.71
CA VAL A 351 26.63 -29.64 -3.28
C VAL A 351 27.16 -28.32 -2.72
N GLU A 352 28.29 -27.82 -3.20
CA GLU A 352 28.78 -26.47 -2.88
C GLU A 352 27.81 -25.40 -3.43
N PHE A 353 27.40 -25.50 -4.70
CA PHE A 353 26.45 -24.59 -5.34
C PHE A 353 25.10 -24.53 -4.62
N LEU A 354 24.46 -25.69 -4.38
CA LEU A 354 23.17 -25.78 -3.68
C LEU A 354 23.24 -25.17 -2.27
N ARG A 355 24.34 -25.40 -1.55
CA ARG A 355 24.59 -24.85 -0.22
C ARG A 355 24.74 -23.33 -0.21
N MET A 356 25.18 -22.76 -1.34
CA MET A 356 25.44 -21.34 -1.52
C MET A 356 24.26 -20.59 -2.17
N LYS A 357 23.19 -21.25 -2.67
CA LYS A 357 22.13 -20.55 -3.42
C LYS A 357 21.50 -19.38 -2.65
N ASP A 358 21.10 -19.60 -1.39
CA ASP A 358 20.53 -18.52 -0.56
C ASP A 358 21.55 -17.48 -0.07
N TYR A 359 22.85 -17.84 -0.05
CA TYR A 359 23.93 -16.88 0.18
C TYR A 359 24.14 -15.96 -1.03
N VAL A 360 23.99 -16.49 -2.26
CA VAL A 360 23.99 -15.68 -3.48
C VAL A 360 22.73 -14.82 -3.57
N ARG A 361 21.54 -15.39 -3.27
CA ARG A 361 20.27 -14.64 -3.28
C ARG A 361 20.24 -13.51 -2.27
N ALA A 362 20.54 -13.77 -0.99
CA ALA A 362 20.29 -12.82 0.10
C ALA A 362 21.36 -12.83 1.22
N ARG A 363 22.59 -13.26 0.91
CA ARG A 363 23.71 -13.43 1.88
C ARG A 363 23.40 -14.33 3.09
N ILE A 364 22.28 -15.06 3.09
CA ILE A 364 21.87 -15.99 4.15
C ILE A 364 22.98 -17.01 4.38
N THR A 365 23.26 -17.33 5.65
CA THR A 365 24.34 -18.24 6.05
C THR A 365 24.26 -19.54 5.26
N PRO A 366 25.33 -19.95 4.54
CA PRO A 366 25.31 -21.19 3.77
C PRO A 366 24.94 -22.38 4.66
N TYR A 367 24.05 -23.23 4.15
CA TYR A 367 23.57 -24.41 4.86
C TYR A 367 24.72 -25.37 5.22
N GLU A 368 24.50 -26.37 6.08
CA GLU A 368 25.54 -27.35 6.38
C GLU A 368 25.61 -28.42 5.29
N LYS A 369 26.80 -28.84 4.84
CA LYS A 369 26.95 -29.90 3.81
C LYS A 369 26.18 -31.18 4.16
N ARG A 370 26.04 -31.50 5.46
CA ARG A 370 25.29 -32.68 5.94
C ARG A 370 23.78 -32.61 5.63
N MET A 371 23.21 -31.42 5.50
CA MET A 371 21.77 -31.21 5.26
C MET A 371 21.28 -31.97 4.02
N PHE A 372 22.04 -31.92 2.93
CA PHE A 372 21.72 -32.56 1.65
C PHE A 372 21.76 -34.10 1.70
N PHE A 373 22.27 -34.71 2.77
CA PHE A 373 22.42 -36.16 2.95
C PHE A 373 21.75 -36.67 4.24
N ASP A 374 21.06 -35.81 4.99
CA ASP A 374 20.34 -36.19 6.21
C ASP A 374 18.87 -36.44 5.86
N ILE A 375 18.43 -37.69 6.08
CA ILE A 375 17.07 -38.15 5.80
C ILE A 375 15.99 -37.37 6.58
N ASN A 376 16.35 -36.64 7.64
CA ASN A 376 15.44 -35.81 8.43
C ASN A 376 15.54 -34.32 8.09
N LYS A 377 16.35 -33.93 7.10
CA LYS A 377 16.50 -32.53 6.65
C LYS A 377 16.24 -32.38 5.15
N GLY A 378 17.10 -32.95 4.29
CA GLY A 378 17.09 -32.70 2.86
C GLY A 378 17.23 -31.23 2.47
N SER A 379 16.90 -30.89 1.22
CA SER A 379 16.78 -29.49 0.78
C SER A 379 15.71 -29.31 -0.30
N TRP A 380 15.06 -28.14 -0.31
CA TRP A 380 14.08 -27.71 -1.33
C TRP A 380 14.72 -27.55 -2.71
N GLU A 381 16.02 -27.23 -2.77
CA GLU A 381 16.76 -26.98 -4.01
C GLU A 381 17.25 -28.30 -4.68
N VAL A 382 16.96 -29.47 -4.10
CA VAL A 382 17.25 -30.78 -4.69
C VAL A 382 15.98 -31.30 -5.37
N THR A 383 15.88 -31.16 -6.68
CA THR A 383 14.80 -31.76 -7.48
C THR A 383 15.08 -33.23 -7.81
N LYS A 384 14.08 -33.92 -8.36
CA LYS A 384 14.23 -35.31 -8.84
C LYS A 384 15.25 -35.39 -9.99
N ALA A 385 15.21 -34.47 -10.94
CA ALA A 385 16.17 -34.42 -12.05
C ALA A 385 17.63 -34.20 -11.57
N ILE A 386 17.84 -33.33 -10.58
CA ILE A 386 19.15 -33.10 -9.95
C ILE A 386 19.64 -34.39 -9.29
N LYS A 387 18.77 -35.02 -8.49
CA LYS A 387 19.06 -36.28 -7.81
C LYS A 387 19.46 -37.39 -8.79
N GLU A 388 18.68 -37.62 -9.84
CA GLU A 388 18.94 -38.67 -10.83
C GLU A 388 20.26 -38.44 -11.61
N LYS A 389 20.61 -37.18 -11.92
CA LYS A 389 21.86 -36.84 -12.62
C LYS A 389 23.10 -36.97 -11.73
N PHE A 390 23.03 -36.56 -10.46
CA PHE A 390 24.22 -36.36 -9.61
C PHE A 390 24.41 -37.39 -8.48
N ASP A 391 23.39 -38.15 -8.06
CA ASP A 391 23.57 -39.27 -7.12
C ASP A 391 24.65 -40.27 -7.60
N PRO A 392 24.75 -40.65 -8.89
CA PRO A 392 25.82 -41.53 -9.37
C PRO A 392 27.24 -40.94 -9.26
N LEU A 393 27.36 -39.63 -9.03
CA LEU A 393 28.62 -38.89 -8.90
C LEU A 393 28.98 -38.61 -7.42
N LEU A 394 28.17 -39.10 -6.47
CA LEU A 394 28.30 -38.85 -5.04
C LEU A 394 28.52 -40.15 -4.24
N GLN A 395 29.15 -40.03 -3.07
CA GLN A 395 29.33 -41.15 -2.14
C GLN A 395 28.09 -41.39 -1.26
N GLU A 396 27.28 -40.35 -1.04
CA GLU A 396 26.03 -40.37 -0.30
C GLU A 396 24.91 -39.85 -1.20
N THR A 397 23.71 -40.38 -0.99
CA THR A 397 22.51 -40.10 -1.78
C THR A 397 21.88 -38.77 -1.36
N LEU A 398 21.59 -37.88 -2.32
CA LEU A 398 20.93 -36.60 -2.05
C LEU A 398 19.50 -36.80 -1.52
N VAL A 399 19.10 -35.99 -0.54
CA VAL A 399 17.77 -36.02 0.07
C VAL A 399 16.94 -34.83 -0.39
N ILE A 400 15.86 -35.11 -1.10
CA ILE A 400 14.81 -34.14 -1.49
C ILE A 400 14.02 -33.78 -0.23
N ARG A 401 13.79 -32.48 0.02
CA ARG A 401 12.85 -32.02 1.05
C ARG A 401 11.61 -31.44 0.39
N ASP A 402 10.45 -32.03 0.69
CA ASP A 402 9.16 -31.48 0.27
C ASP A 402 8.87 -30.20 1.07
N ALA A 403 8.83 -29.07 0.37
CA ALA A 403 8.54 -27.77 0.97
C ALA A 403 7.19 -27.72 1.71
N ARG A 404 6.21 -28.56 1.33
CA ARG A 404 4.91 -28.63 2.02
C ARG A 404 5.02 -29.10 3.47
N GLU A 405 6.07 -29.86 3.81
CA GLU A 405 6.35 -30.32 5.18
C GLU A 405 7.00 -29.24 6.06
N ASP A 406 7.44 -28.12 5.46
CA ASP A 406 8.06 -26.98 6.17
C ASP A 406 7.11 -25.79 6.35
N ILE A 407 5.85 -25.91 5.93
CA ILE A 407 4.80 -24.93 6.21
C ILE A 407 4.58 -24.83 7.72
N VAL A 408 4.67 -23.61 8.27
CA VAL A 408 4.45 -23.34 9.68
C VAL A 408 2.94 -23.23 9.93
N GLU A 409 2.31 -24.36 10.28
CA GLU A 409 0.88 -24.41 10.56
C GLU A 409 0.49 -23.44 11.70
N GLY A 410 -0.50 -22.58 11.45
CA GLY A 410 -0.88 -21.49 12.35
C GLY A 410 0.18 -20.39 12.53
N GLY A 411 1.22 -20.37 11.70
CA GLY A 411 2.28 -19.37 11.72
C GLY A 411 1.85 -18.06 11.08
N VAL A 412 2.06 -16.96 11.80
CA VAL A 412 1.67 -15.59 11.37
C VAL A 412 2.88 -14.67 11.41
N VAL A 413 3.01 -13.81 10.41
CA VAL A 413 4.06 -12.79 10.34
C VAL A 413 3.47 -11.39 10.50
N GLY A 414 3.91 -10.65 11.51
CA GLY A 414 3.64 -9.21 11.64
C GLY A 414 4.78 -8.41 11.01
N ILE A 415 4.47 -7.56 10.04
CA ILE A 415 5.43 -6.66 9.40
C ILE A 415 5.01 -5.21 9.70
N ASP A 416 5.81 -4.54 10.52
CA ASP A 416 5.71 -3.08 10.62
C ASP A 416 6.58 -2.44 9.52
N PHE A 417 5.95 -2.08 8.40
CA PHE A 417 6.60 -1.44 7.27
C PHE A 417 6.75 0.06 7.55
N GLY A 418 7.73 0.43 8.38
CA GLY A 418 7.96 1.80 8.83
C GLY A 418 8.69 2.69 7.82
N THR A 419 8.61 4.00 8.03
CA THR A 419 9.12 5.04 7.11
C THR A 419 10.65 5.05 6.97
N LYS A 420 11.37 4.67 8.03
CA LYS A 420 12.85 4.64 8.07
C LYS A 420 13.40 3.24 8.34
N SER A 421 12.67 2.44 9.10
CA SER A 421 13.00 1.06 9.41
C SER A 421 11.76 0.17 9.33
N THR A 422 11.96 -1.12 9.03
CA THR A 422 10.95 -2.17 8.99
C THR A 422 11.26 -3.21 10.05
N VAL A 423 10.27 -3.55 10.87
CA VAL A 423 10.39 -4.63 11.87
C VAL A 423 9.57 -5.82 11.40
N VAL A 424 10.15 -7.02 11.50
CA VAL A 424 9.47 -8.28 11.19
C VAL A 424 9.40 -9.13 12.46
N VAL A 425 8.21 -9.61 12.79
CA VAL A 425 7.92 -10.48 13.93
C VAL A 425 7.19 -11.72 13.44
N VAL A 426 7.51 -12.90 13.96
CA VAL A 426 6.84 -14.15 13.63
C VAL A 426 6.28 -14.83 14.86
N MET A 427 5.09 -15.41 14.71
CA MET A 427 4.49 -16.35 15.64
C MET A 427 4.72 -17.78 15.17
N LYS A 428 5.31 -18.64 16.01
CA LYS A 428 5.44 -20.08 15.78
C LYS A 428 5.19 -20.82 17.09
N ASP A 429 4.36 -21.85 17.06
CA ASP A 429 3.94 -22.62 18.26
C ASP A 429 3.39 -21.73 19.39
N GLY A 430 2.62 -20.69 19.02
CA GLY A 430 2.08 -19.68 19.96
C GLY A 430 3.12 -18.72 20.55
N LYS A 431 4.39 -18.78 20.13
CA LYS A 431 5.46 -17.90 20.61
C LYS A 431 5.80 -16.83 19.58
N ILE A 432 5.80 -15.59 20.02
CA ILE A 432 6.13 -14.41 19.22
C ILE A 432 7.63 -14.10 19.37
N LYS A 433 8.33 -13.84 18.27
CA LYS A 433 9.75 -13.42 18.26
C LYS A 433 10.05 -12.48 17.09
N PRO A 434 10.94 -11.49 17.24
CA PRO A 434 11.41 -10.70 16.12
C PRO A 434 12.37 -11.52 15.23
N LEU A 435 12.42 -11.17 13.94
CA LEU A 435 13.37 -11.73 12.96
C LEU A 435 14.44 -10.70 12.58
N ARG A 436 15.64 -11.22 12.29
CA ARG A 436 16.74 -10.46 11.71
C ARG A 436 16.66 -10.54 10.19
N VAL A 437 16.76 -9.41 9.49
CA VAL A 437 16.69 -9.31 8.02
C VAL A 437 17.92 -8.56 7.52
N GLY A 438 18.44 -8.92 6.34
CA GLY A 438 19.60 -8.21 5.74
C GLY A 438 20.94 -8.43 6.47
N ILE A 439 21.00 -9.30 7.48
CA ILE A 439 22.22 -9.66 8.20
C ILE A 439 22.46 -11.15 8.04
N GLY A 440 23.27 -11.47 7.03
CA GLY A 440 23.43 -12.84 6.50
C GLY A 440 24.15 -13.84 7.40
N ASP A 441 24.93 -13.38 8.39
CA ASP A 441 25.73 -14.26 9.27
C ASP A 441 25.00 -14.59 10.58
N TYR A 442 24.23 -15.67 10.59
CA TYR A 442 23.52 -16.18 11.75
C TYR A 442 24.44 -16.73 12.84
N LYS A 443 25.75 -16.87 12.60
CA LYS A 443 26.72 -17.37 13.59
C LYS A 443 27.28 -16.25 14.48
N LYS A 444 27.04 -14.98 14.14
CA LYS A 444 27.37 -13.83 14.99
C LYS A 444 26.34 -13.67 16.12
N GLU A 445 26.81 -13.08 17.22
CA GLU A 445 25.95 -12.68 18.32
C GLU A 445 24.85 -11.69 17.86
N VAL A 446 23.77 -11.65 18.62
CA VAL A 446 22.55 -10.91 18.30
C VAL A 446 22.67 -9.51 18.93
N GLU A 447 22.86 -8.50 18.08
CA GLU A 447 22.82 -7.10 18.48
C GLU A 447 21.39 -6.52 18.38
N PRO A 448 21.00 -5.55 19.23
CA PRO A 448 19.65 -4.97 19.23
C PRO A 448 19.21 -4.39 17.88
N GLU A 449 20.14 -3.78 17.15
CA GLU A 449 19.90 -3.09 15.88
C GLU A 449 19.52 -4.07 14.76
N GLN A 450 19.84 -5.36 14.90
CA GLN A 450 19.57 -6.40 13.90
C GLN A 450 18.08 -6.75 13.75
N PHE A 451 17.22 -6.23 14.62
CA PHE A 451 15.77 -6.40 14.56
C PHE A 451 15.04 -5.20 13.96
N GLU A 452 15.78 -4.16 13.60
CA GLU A 452 15.28 -2.93 13.01
C GLU A 452 15.98 -2.67 11.67
N ASN A 453 15.34 -3.07 10.59
CA ASN A 453 15.98 -3.19 9.30
C ASN A 453 15.73 -1.91 8.50
N PRO A 454 16.74 -1.14 8.06
CA PRO A 454 16.51 0.08 7.30
C PRO A 454 15.59 -0.13 6.09
N THR A 455 14.63 0.77 5.87
CA THR A 455 13.67 0.70 4.75
C THR A 455 14.30 1.30 3.48
N ILE A 456 15.38 0.65 3.03
CA ILE A 456 16.20 1.07 1.90
C ILE A 456 16.36 -0.07 0.89
N VAL A 457 16.40 0.30 -0.40
CA VAL A 457 16.87 -0.54 -1.50
C VAL A 457 18.01 0.17 -2.23
N GLU A 458 19.04 -0.57 -2.62
CA GLU A 458 20.16 -0.13 -3.46
C GLU A 458 20.17 -0.92 -4.77
N PHE A 459 20.27 -0.22 -5.90
CA PHE A 459 20.24 -0.80 -7.24
C PHE A 459 21.63 -0.77 -7.88
N PHE A 460 22.29 -1.94 -7.98
CA PHE A 460 23.58 -2.05 -8.64
C PHE A 460 23.41 -2.30 -10.14
N ASN A 461 22.67 -3.36 -10.50
CA ASN A 461 22.33 -3.75 -11.86
C ASN A 461 20.86 -4.20 -11.88
N PHE A 462 19.94 -3.24 -12.08
CA PHE A 462 18.51 -3.54 -11.93
C PHE A 462 17.95 -4.34 -13.11
N GLU A 463 18.53 -4.21 -14.30
CA GLU A 463 18.16 -5.00 -15.48
C GLU A 463 18.41 -6.51 -15.25
N GLN A 464 19.62 -6.89 -14.82
CA GLN A 464 19.93 -8.30 -14.51
C GLN A 464 19.07 -8.84 -13.36
N PHE A 465 18.81 -8.04 -12.33
CA PHE A 465 17.90 -8.43 -11.25
C PHE A 465 16.49 -8.74 -11.80
N LEU A 466 15.97 -7.91 -12.72
CA LEU A 466 14.64 -8.11 -13.31
C LEU A 466 14.57 -9.37 -14.17
N GLU A 467 15.61 -9.66 -14.97
CA GLU A 467 15.73 -10.93 -15.71
C GLU A 467 15.69 -12.12 -14.76
N ASP A 468 16.56 -12.14 -13.74
CA ASP A 468 16.64 -13.20 -12.76
C ASP A 468 15.30 -13.37 -12.00
N TYR A 469 14.68 -12.26 -11.56
CA TYR A 469 13.42 -12.25 -10.80
C TYR A 469 12.19 -12.67 -11.60
N LEU A 470 12.24 -12.55 -12.93
CA LEU A 470 11.18 -12.99 -13.86
C LEU A 470 11.39 -14.43 -14.37
N SER A 471 12.55 -15.05 -14.12
CA SER A 471 12.87 -16.40 -14.62
C SER A 471 11.94 -17.52 -14.11
N THR A 472 11.39 -17.39 -12.90
CA THR A 472 10.43 -18.33 -12.31
C THR A 472 9.53 -17.62 -11.27
N GLU A 473 8.34 -18.18 -11.04
CA GLU A 473 7.41 -17.70 -10.01
C GLU A 473 7.84 -18.09 -8.58
N HIS A 474 8.79 -19.03 -8.42
CA HIS A 474 9.15 -19.62 -7.13
C HIS A 474 10.66 -19.63 -6.87
N ARG A 475 11.14 -18.82 -5.92
CA ARG A 475 12.56 -18.67 -5.53
C ARG A 475 13.51 -18.43 -6.72
N PRO A 476 13.30 -17.41 -7.56
CA PRO A 476 14.22 -17.06 -8.64
C PRO A 476 15.67 -16.94 -8.14
N TYR A 477 16.64 -17.26 -9.00
CA TYR A 477 18.07 -17.25 -8.65
C TYR A 477 18.70 -15.85 -8.79
N THR A 478 18.02 -14.84 -8.23
CA THR A 478 18.50 -13.46 -8.11
C THR A 478 19.83 -13.39 -7.36
N LYS A 479 20.62 -12.34 -7.56
CA LYS A 479 21.86 -12.11 -6.81
C LYS A 479 21.74 -10.87 -5.92
N TRP A 480 22.20 -10.98 -4.68
CA TRP A 480 22.26 -9.87 -3.73
C TRP A 480 23.15 -8.71 -4.22
N ASP A 481 24.16 -9.02 -5.02
CA ASP A 481 25.07 -8.00 -5.57
C ASP A 481 24.44 -7.20 -6.74
N ASP A 482 23.30 -7.64 -7.29
CA ASP A 482 22.55 -6.89 -8.31
C ASP A 482 21.56 -5.88 -7.66
N VAL A 483 20.91 -6.26 -6.55
CA VAL A 483 20.08 -5.38 -5.70
C VAL A 483 20.22 -5.76 -4.21
N LYS A 484 20.50 -4.78 -3.36
CA LYS A 484 20.62 -4.94 -1.90
C LYS A 484 19.49 -4.25 -1.14
N ILE A 485 19.21 -4.71 0.08
CA ILE A 485 18.27 -4.03 0.99
C ILE A 485 18.83 -3.88 2.42
N SER A 486 18.19 -3.00 3.19
CA SER A 486 18.43 -2.84 4.64
C SER A 486 19.88 -2.55 5.00
N HIS A 487 20.47 -3.20 6.01
CA HIS A 487 21.71 -2.75 6.65
C HIS A 487 22.91 -2.63 5.71
N GLU A 488 23.04 -3.50 4.69
CA GLU A 488 24.15 -3.41 3.74
C GLU A 488 24.00 -2.20 2.80
N ALA A 489 22.82 -2.01 2.23
CA ALA A 489 22.50 -0.83 1.42
C ALA A 489 22.56 0.48 2.23
N ASP A 490 22.20 0.44 3.51
CA ASP A 490 22.31 1.61 4.39
C ASP A 490 23.79 1.96 4.65
N SER A 491 24.61 0.97 5.01
CA SER A 491 26.06 1.08 5.17
C SER A 491 26.75 1.58 3.89
N ASP A 492 26.32 1.10 2.72
CA ASP A 492 26.86 1.54 1.42
C ASP A 492 26.46 2.99 1.10
N LEU A 493 25.33 3.52 1.59
CA LEU A 493 25.04 4.98 1.53
C LEU A 493 25.71 5.79 2.66
N GLU A 494 26.01 5.16 3.80
CA GLU A 494 26.76 5.80 4.88
C GLU A 494 28.23 6.02 4.52
N ASN A 495 28.80 5.16 3.68
CA ASN A 495 30.16 5.28 3.17
C ASN A 495 30.44 6.64 2.49
N LYS A 496 31.46 7.37 2.99
CA LYS A 496 31.84 8.71 2.50
C LYS A 496 32.26 8.73 1.02
N ASN A 497 32.70 7.59 0.47
CA ASN A 497 33.14 7.46 -0.91
C ASN A 497 32.00 7.30 -1.94
N THR A 498 30.75 7.06 -1.50
CA THR A 498 29.63 6.77 -2.40
C THR A 498 29.28 7.97 -3.28
N SER A 499 29.46 7.84 -4.59
CA SER A 499 29.08 8.83 -5.61
C SER A 499 27.59 8.74 -5.97
N ASP A 500 27.09 7.52 -6.12
CA ASP A 500 25.84 7.22 -6.83
C ASP A 500 24.64 7.22 -5.88
N VAL A 501 24.37 8.36 -5.24
CA VAL A 501 23.26 8.52 -4.28
C VAL A 501 21.90 8.24 -4.94
N ASN A 502 21.76 8.47 -6.24
CA ASN A 502 20.57 8.16 -7.02
C ASN A 502 20.33 6.64 -7.24
N ALA A 503 21.25 5.76 -6.84
CA ALA A 503 21.06 4.31 -6.80
C ALA A 503 20.30 3.82 -5.56
N PHE A 504 19.99 4.70 -4.59
CA PHE A 504 19.39 4.34 -3.31
C PHE A 504 17.98 4.92 -3.14
N VAL A 505 17.06 4.12 -2.57
CA VAL A 505 15.68 4.53 -2.29
C VAL A 505 15.35 4.27 -0.82
N LYS A 506 15.41 5.32 0.02
CA LYS A 506 15.25 5.26 1.50
C LYS A 506 13.84 5.52 2.04
N GLU A 507 12.86 5.87 1.21
CA GLU A 507 11.56 6.39 1.69
C GLU A 507 10.38 5.76 0.96
N LEU A 508 10.42 4.44 0.81
CA LEU A 508 9.41 3.64 0.12
C LEU A 508 7.98 3.92 0.60
N LYS A 509 7.75 3.94 1.92
CA LYS A 509 6.45 4.26 2.54
C LYS A 509 5.95 5.64 2.10
N GLN A 510 6.81 6.66 2.12
CA GLN A 510 6.43 8.02 1.72
C GLN A 510 6.14 8.16 0.22
N TRP A 511 6.85 7.41 -0.65
CA TRP A 511 6.54 7.37 -2.08
C TRP A 511 5.16 6.77 -2.33
N ALA A 512 4.76 5.75 -1.58
CA ALA A 512 3.39 5.22 -1.63
C ALA A 512 2.34 6.21 -1.09
N GLY A 513 2.64 6.90 0.01
CA GLY A 513 1.72 7.83 0.68
C GLY A 513 1.53 9.20 0.00
N ASP A 514 2.40 9.62 -0.92
CA ASP A 514 2.32 10.92 -1.59
C ASP A 514 2.07 10.78 -3.10
N SER A 515 0.82 10.99 -3.53
CA SER A 515 0.41 10.88 -4.94
C SER A 515 1.11 11.84 -5.93
N LYS A 516 1.86 12.83 -5.44
CA LYS A 516 2.66 13.74 -6.28
C LYS A 516 4.15 13.39 -6.29
N ARG A 517 4.63 12.59 -5.32
CA ARG A 517 6.03 12.21 -5.22
C ARG A 517 6.37 11.28 -6.39
N LYS A 518 7.35 11.70 -7.18
CA LYS A 518 7.94 10.90 -8.26
C LYS A 518 9.37 10.56 -7.87
N ILE A 519 9.78 9.31 -8.10
CA ILE A 519 11.15 8.87 -7.90
C ILE A 519 11.77 8.47 -9.23
N LYS A 520 13.04 8.83 -9.39
CA LYS A 520 13.92 8.33 -10.44
C LYS A 520 15.02 7.54 -9.75
N ILE A 521 15.38 6.40 -10.35
CA ILE A 521 16.52 5.59 -9.93
C ILE A 521 17.55 5.67 -11.05
N LYS A 522 18.82 5.78 -10.69
CA LYS A 522 19.92 5.49 -11.60
C LYS A 522 20.76 4.39 -10.96
N ASP A 523 20.78 3.20 -11.57
CA ASP A 523 21.58 2.10 -11.01
C ASP A 523 23.08 2.36 -11.20
N LYS A 524 23.93 1.56 -10.55
CA LYS A 524 25.39 1.72 -10.63
C LYS A 524 25.99 1.29 -11.98
N MET A 525 25.24 0.61 -12.84
CA MET A 525 25.59 0.41 -14.27
C MET A 525 25.30 1.67 -15.11
N GLY A 526 24.49 2.60 -14.58
CA GLY A 526 24.19 3.90 -15.17
C GLY A 526 22.82 3.96 -15.87
N HIS A 527 22.00 2.93 -15.76
CA HIS A 527 20.66 2.88 -16.36
C HIS A 527 19.67 3.73 -15.55
N GLU A 528 18.83 4.51 -16.24
CA GLU A 528 17.85 5.41 -15.61
C GLU A 528 16.42 4.87 -15.68
N TYR A 529 15.77 4.73 -14.52
CA TYR A 529 14.40 4.26 -14.37
C TYR A 529 13.52 5.37 -13.77
N ASN A 530 12.42 5.71 -14.44
CA ASN A 530 11.47 6.72 -13.97
C ASN A 530 10.18 6.05 -13.49
N LEU A 531 10.03 5.92 -12.18
CA LEU A 531 8.92 5.17 -11.57
C LEU A 531 7.64 6.00 -11.41
N GLY A 532 7.64 7.30 -11.71
CA GLY A 532 6.44 8.14 -11.58
C GLY A 532 5.86 8.14 -10.16
N SER A 533 4.53 8.31 -10.04
CA SER A 533 3.85 8.17 -8.75
C SER A 533 3.49 6.71 -8.47
N PHE A 534 3.53 6.31 -7.20
CA PHE A 534 3.31 4.91 -6.82
C PHE A 534 1.98 4.32 -7.35
N LEU A 535 0.90 5.10 -7.34
CA LEU A 535 -0.41 4.64 -7.82
C LEU A 535 -0.47 4.46 -9.34
N GLU A 536 0.25 5.27 -10.11
CA GLU A 536 0.27 5.24 -11.58
C GLU A 536 1.26 4.21 -12.15
N TYR A 537 2.21 3.71 -11.35
CA TYR A 537 3.26 2.80 -11.80
C TYR A 537 2.81 1.32 -11.82
N GLU A 538 2.78 0.68 -12.98
CA GLU A 538 2.24 -0.69 -13.14
C GLU A 538 3.31 -1.80 -13.20
N GLY A 539 4.61 -1.47 -13.12
CA GLY A 539 5.71 -2.45 -13.15
C GLY A 539 6.13 -3.00 -11.78
N ILE A 540 7.14 -3.88 -11.78
CA ILE A 540 7.84 -4.33 -10.57
C ILE A 540 8.45 -3.11 -9.90
N ASN A 541 8.01 -2.84 -8.67
CA ASN A 541 8.33 -1.61 -7.97
C ASN A 541 9.25 -1.87 -6.75
N PRO A 542 9.99 -0.87 -6.25
CA PRO A 542 10.90 -1.05 -5.12
C PRO A 542 10.28 -1.62 -3.83
N ILE A 543 8.96 -1.49 -3.61
CA ILE A 543 8.28 -2.11 -2.44
C ILE A 543 8.13 -3.62 -2.65
N GLU A 544 7.80 -4.06 -3.87
CA GLU A 544 7.76 -5.48 -4.24
C GLU A 544 9.13 -6.14 -4.16
N VAL A 545 10.18 -5.46 -4.65
CA VAL A 545 11.57 -5.91 -4.55
C VAL A 545 12.01 -6.02 -3.09
N TYR A 546 11.70 -5.02 -2.26
CA TYR A 546 11.98 -5.06 -0.83
C TYR A 546 11.25 -6.23 -0.15
N ALA A 547 9.96 -6.42 -0.42
CA ALA A 547 9.14 -7.49 0.12
C ALA A 547 9.61 -8.90 -0.31
N TYR A 548 10.13 -9.06 -1.53
CA TYR A 548 10.78 -10.30 -1.97
C TYR A 548 11.99 -10.67 -1.11
N TYR A 549 12.88 -9.71 -0.87
CA TYR A 549 14.03 -9.94 0.00
C TYR A 549 13.63 -10.18 1.45
N LEU A 550 12.67 -9.43 2.02
CA LEU A 550 12.08 -9.76 3.33
C LEU A 550 11.61 -11.21 3.35
N GLY A 551 10.90 -11.63 2.30
CA GLY A 551 10.39 -12.97 2.11
C GLY A 551 11.47 -14.05 2.16
N LEU A 552 12.66 -13.83 1.56
CA LEU A 552 13.77 -14.79 1.64
C LEU A 552 14.34 -14.93 3.07
N PHE A 553 14.42 -13.83 3.84
CA PHE A 553 14.84 -13.88 5.25
C PHE A 553 13.79 -14.51 6.18
N ILE A 554 12.50 -14.37 5.84
CA ILE A 554 11.39 -15.02 6.55
C ILE A 554 11.33 -16.51 6.19
N ASN A 555 11.30 -16.84 4.90
CA ASN A 555 11.04 -18.15 4.32
C ASN A 555 12.33 -18.82 3.82
N ASN A 556 12.97 -19.57 4.71
CA ASN A 556 14.17 -20.35 4.42
C ASN A 556 14.19 -21.62 5.29
N GLN A 557 15.10 -22.54 5.00
CA GLN A 557 15.09 -23.88 5.61
C GLN A 557 15.47 -23.88 7.11
N TYR A 558 15.80 -22.73 7.71
CA TYR A 558 15.94 -22.58 9.18
C TYR A 558 14.63 -22.19 9.87
N ASN A 559 13.75 -21.46 9.18
CA ASN A 559 12.50 -20.92 9.73
C ASN A 559 11.27 -21.78 9.39
N GLY A 560 11.25 -22.33 8.17
CA GLY A 560 10.06 -22.88 7.52
C GLY A 560 9.46 -21.89 6.52
N ILE A 561 8.20 -22.12 6.14
CA ILE A 561 7.43 -21.32 5.20
C ILE A 561 6.20 -20.76 5.92
N PHE A 562 6.02 -19.44 5.86
CA PHE A 562 4.83 -18.76 6.37
C PHE A 562 3.88 -18.42 5.23
N LEU A 563 2.57 -18.46 5.51
CA LEU A 563 1.53 -18.19 4.51
C LEU A 563 0.63 -17.01 4.89
N GLU A 564 0.56 -16.63 6.17
CA GLU A 564 -0.23 -15.49 6.65
C GLU A 564 0.64 -14.31 7.10
N TYR A 565 0.42 -13.15 6.48
CA TYR A 565 1.16 -11.91 6.73
C TYR A 565 0.21 -10.76 7.07
N LEU A 566 0.56 -9.99 8.10
CA LEU A 566 -0.17 -8.82 8.57
C LEU A 566 0.72 -7.59 8.43
N LEU A 567 0.25 -6.56 7.72
CA LEU A 567 0.94 -5.27 7.58
C LEU A 567 0.27 -4.18 8.42
N SER A 568 1.08 -3.38 9.10
CA SER A 568 0.66 -2.13 9.71
C SER A 568 0.40 -1.05 8.63
N PHE A 569 -0.54 -0.14 8.92
CA PHE A 569 -0.77 1.05 8.09
C PHE A 569 -1.08 2.29 8.93
N PRO A 570 -0.71 3.50 8.44
CA PRO A 570 -1.15 4.74 9.08
C PRO A 570 -2.65 4.96 8.82
N VAL A 571 -3.36 5.48 9.83
CA VAL A 571 -4.81 5.77 9.76
C VAL A 571 -5.15 6.69 8.58
N THR A 572 -4.22 7.54 8.17
CA THR A 572 -4.37 8.54 7.09
C THR A 572 -4.26 8.01 5.65
N TYR A 573 -3.87 6.74 5.46
CA TYR A 573 -3.62 6.16 4.12
C TYR A 573 -4.90 5.76 3.39
N GLU A 574 -5.10 6.32 2.19
CA GLU A 574 -6.22 5.97 1.31
C GLU A 574 -6.26 4.47 0.95
N LEU A 575 -7.46 3.87 0.94
CA LEU A 575 -7.65 2.44 0.68
C LEU A 575 -6.93 1.94 -0.58
N LYS A 576 -6.94 2.71 -1.67
CA LYS A 576 -6.23 2.38 -2.92
C LYS A 576 -4.71 2.30 -2.76
N VAL A 577 -4.12 3.11 -1.86
CA VAL A 577 -2.69 3.06 -1.53
C VAL A 577 -2.40 1.83 -0.69
N ARG A 578 -3.20 1.58 0.37
CA ARG A 578 -3.07 0.38 1.21
C ARG A 578 -3.16 -0.90 0.37
N LYS A 579 -4.17 -1.00 -0.51
CA LYS A 579 -4.37 -2.13 -1.42
C LYS A 579 -3.16 -2.36 -2.31
N LYS A 580 -2.62 -1.31 -2.95
CA LYS A 580 -1.45 -1.45 -3.84
C LYS A 580 -0.16 -1.81 -3.09
N ILE A 581 0.00 -1.37 -1.83
CA ILE A 581 1.10 -1.83 -0.96
C ILE A 581 0.92 -3.32 -0.67
N LEU A 582 -0.28 -3.75 -0.23
CA LEU A 582 -0.58 -5.17 0.03
C LEU A 582 -0.30 -6.03 -1.21
N GLU A 583 -0.81 -5.66 -2.38
CA GLU A 583 -0.58 -6.35 -3.66
C GLU A 583 0.92 -6.43 -4.02
N SER A 584 1.70 -5.40 -3.71
CA SER A 584 3.16 -5.38 -3.97
C SER A 584 3.92 -6.27 -2.98
N PHE A 585 3.52 -6.27 -1.72
CA PHE A 585 4.04 -7.20 -0.72
C PHE A 585 3.66 -8.65 -1.03
N GLU A 586 2.43 -8.90 -1.47
CA GLU A 586 1.93 -10.22 -1.85
C GLU A 586 2.76 -10.81 -2.99
N ARG A 587 2.98 -10.07 -4.09
CA ARG A 587 3.82 -10.54 -5.20
C ARG A 587 5.26 -10.84 -4.75
N GLY A 588 5.89 -9.93 -4.01
CA GLY A 588 7.27 -10.11 -3.53
C GLY A 588 7.41 -11.30 -2.58
N LEU A 589 6.63 -11.33 -1.50
CA LEU A 589 6.64 -12.40 -0.50
C LEU A 589 6.29 -13.76 -1.12
N ARG A 590 5.28 -13.83 -2.01
CA ARG A 590 4.89 -15.07 -2.72
C ARG A 590 6.00 -15.60 -3.63
N ARG A 591 6.78 -14.72 -4.26
CA ARG A 591 7.91 -15.14 -5.11
C ARG A 591 9.11 -15.66 -4.30
N SER A 592 9.18 -15.35 -3.00
CA SER A 592 10.24 -15.83 -2.10
C SER A 592 10.08 -17.28 -1.63
N ILE A 593 8.89 -17.89 -1.80
CA ILE A 593 8.60 -19.24 -1.33
C ILE A 593 8.76 -20.29 -2.45
N PRO A 594 9.22 -21.51 -2.13
CA PRO A 594 9.30 -22.60 -3.10
C PRO A 594 7.89 -23.04 -3.55
N PHE A 595 7.81 -23.85 -4.60
CA PHE A 595 6.55 -24.45 -5.01
C PHE A 595 5.99 -25.38 -3.92
N ILE A 596 4.78 -25.07 -3.43
CA ILE A 596 4.07 -25.82 -2.39
C ILE A 596 2.74 -26.43 -2.90
N GLY A 597 2.54 -26.45 -4.22
CA GLY A 597 1.28 -26.87 -4.84
C GLY A 597 0.09 -26.06 -4.34
N ARG A 598 -1.07 -26.71 -4.17
CA ARG A 598 -2.34 -26.03 -3.78
C ARG A 598 -2.31 -25.30 -2.43
N ARG A 599 -1.34 -25.58 -1.54
CA ARG A 599 -1.17 -24.77 -0.30
C ARG A 599 -0.86 -23.30 -0.59
N ILE A 600 -0.48 -22.95 -1.83
CA ILE A 600 -0.35 -21.57 -2.29
C ILE A 600 -1.70 -20.80 -2.30
N GLU A 601 -2.84 -21.50 -2.25
CA GLU A 601 -4.17 -20.90 -2.12
C GLU A 601 -4.43 -20.38 -0.69
N ASP A 602 -3.69 -20.88 0.31
CA ASP A 602 -3.74 -20.40 1.70
C ASP A 602 -2.87 -19.12 1.90
N PHE A 603 -2.06 -18.74 0.91
CA PHE A 603 -1.16 -17.60 1.00
C PHE A 603 -1.94 -16.28 0.99
N VAL A 604 -1.76 -15.46 2.03
CA VAL A 604 -2.52 -14.22 2.21
C VAL A 604 -1.71 -13.11 2.88
N VAL A 605 -1.80 -11.91 2.32
CA VAL A 605 -1.26 -10.68 2.90
C VAL A 605 -2.41 -9.74 3.23
N LYS A 606 -2.66 -9.51 4.52
CA LYS A 606 -3.78 -8.72 5.03
C LYS A 606 -3.29 -7.41 5.64
N ALA A 607 -4.15 -6.39 5.66
CA ALA A 607 -3.95 -5.27 6.59
C ALA A 607 -4.26 -5.76 8.01
N GLY A 608 -3.37 -5.47 8.95
CA GLY A 608 -3.67 -5.59 10.38
C GLY A 608 -4.34 -4.32 10.92
N VAL A 609 -4.35 -4.19 12.24
CA VAL A 609 -4.78 -2.97 12.93
C VAL A 609 -3.82 -1.79 12.63
N SER A 610 -4.23 -0.57 12.95
CA SER A 610 -3.40 0.63 12.71
C SER A 610 -2.12 0.62 13.55
N GLU A 611 -1.09 1.33 13.09
CA GLU A 611 0.20 1.46 13.82
C GLU A 611 0.02 1.88 15.29
N PRO A 612 -0.78 2.92 15.62
CA PRO A 612 -1.01 3.30 17.01
C PRO A 612 -1.82 2.25 17.79
N ALA A 613 -2.79 1.55 17.17
CA ALA A 613 -3.57 0.52 17.84
C ALA A 613 -2.72 -0.68 18.24
N ALA A 614 -1.86 -1.15 17.33
CA ALA A 614 -0.91 -2.21 17.60
C ALA A 614 0.05 -1.82 18.73
N TYR A 615 0.56 -0.58 18.73
CA TYR A 615 1.39 -0.10 19.82
C TYR A 615 0.62 0.01 21.14
N ALA A 616 -0.62 0.53 21.12
CA ALA A 616 -1.49 0.66 22.29
C ALA A 616 -1.69 -0.69 22.99
N ALA A 617 -2.05 -1.72 22.22
CA ALA A 617 -2.29 -3.07 22.70
C ALA A 617 -1.15 -3.56 23.59
N ILE A 618 0.07 -3.52 23.04
CA ILE A 618 1.27 -4.04 23.68
C ILE A 618 1.76 -3.12 24.81
N ALA A 619 1.76 -1.81 24.61
CA ALA A 619 2.30 -0.87 25.58
C ALA A 619 1.43 -0.78 26.84
N ILE A 620 0.11 -0.91 26.69
CA ILE A 620 -0.84 -0.98 27.81
C ILE A 620 -0.77 -2.34 28.49
N GLU A 621 -0.70 -3.46 27.76
CA GLU A 621 -0.55 -4.80 28.35
C GLU A 621 0.71 -4.89 29.24
N GLU A 622 1.87 -4.45 28.73
CA GLU A 622 3.15 -4.50 29.45
C GLU A 622 3.25 -3.48 30.62
N SER A 623 2.64 -2.29 30.49
CA SER A 623 2.86 -1.18 31.43
C SER A 623 1.71 -0.90 32.40
N LEU A 624 0.47 -1.25 32.02
CA LEU A 624 -0.76 -0.74 32.65
C LEU A 624 -1.88 -1.79 32.83
N SER A 625 -1.70 -3.04 32.40
CA SER A 625 -2.68 -4.14 32.54
C SER A 625 -3.29 -4.22 33.95
N HIS A 626 -2.46 -4.20 34.99
CA HIS A 626 -2.91 -4.16 36.40
C HIS A 626 -3.87 -3.01 36.74
N VAL A 627 -3.72 -1.83 36.10
CA VAL A 627 -4.63 -0.69 36.26
C VAL A 627 -5.97 -0.94 35.56
N VAL A 628 -5.93 -1.60 34.40
CA VAL A 628 -7.13 -2.00 33.65
C VAL A 628 -7.92 -3.06 34.43
N GLU A 629 -7.24 -4.03 35.03
CA GLU A 629 -7.85 -5.05 35.89
C GLU A 629 -8.53 -4.43 37.13
N GLU A 630 -7.89 -3.44 37.77
CA GLU A 630 -8.46 -2.75 38.94
C GLU A 630 -9.66 -1.86 38.58
N LYS A 631 -9.60 -1.14 37.45
CA LYS A 631 -10.57 -0.08 37.09
C LYS A 631 -11.60 -0.49 36.04
N GLY A 632 -11.43 -1.66 35.41
CA GLY A 632 -12.23 -2.16 34.28
C GLY A 632 -11.98 -1.45 32.94
N LYS A 633 -11.61 -0.17 32.95
CA LYS A 633 -11.20 0.62 31.77
C LYS A 633 -10.18 1.70 32.13
N ILE A 634 -9.35 2.07 31.16
CA ILE A 634 -8.52 3.29 31.19
C ILE A 634 -8.70 4.11 29.91
N PHE A 635 -8.51 5.42 30.01
CA PHE A 635 -8.39 6.29 28.85
C PHE A 635 -6.92 6.49 28.52
N TYR A 636 -6.56 6.27 27.27
CA TYR A 636 -5.19 6.39 26.80
C TYR A 636 -5.08 7.37 25.63
N SER A 637 -3.85 7.81 25.40
CA SER A 637 -3.46 8.59 24.24
C SER A 637 -2.02 8.26 23.87
N ILE A 638 -1.71 8.25 22.58
CA ILE A 638 -0.36 7.98 22.07
C ILE A 638 0.23 9.25 21.45
N PHE A 639 1.51 9.47 21.73
CA PHE A 639 2.36 10.43 21.01
C PHE A 639 3.52 9.65 20.40
N ASP A 640 3.36 9.21 19.15
CA ASP A 640 4.39 8.44 18.44
C ASP A 640 5.33 9.38 17.70
N PHE A 641 6.48 9.67 18.30
CA PHE A 641 7.52 10.53 17.72
C PHE A 641 8.51 9.67 16.92
N GLY A 642 8.14 9.41 15.67
CA GLY A 642 8.90 8.61 14.73
C GLY A 642 10.05 9.36 14.05
N GLY A 643 10.66 8.70 13.06
CA GLY A 643 11.76 9.26 12.28
C GLY A 643 11.34 10.36 11.30
N GLY A 644 10.13 10.27 10.72
CA GLY A 644 9.66 11.19 9.66
C GLY A 644 8.31 11.87 9.92
N THR A 645 7.51 11.37 10.86
CA THR A 645 6.20 11.92 11.26
C THR A 645 6.05 11.78 12.77
N THR A 646 5.12 12.55 13.33
CA THR A 646 4.59 12.30 14.68
C THR A 646 3.10 12.06 14.58
N ASP A 647 2.63 10.92 15.06
CA ASP A 647 1.24 10.50 14.93
C ASP A 647 0.57 10.37 16.31
N PHE A 648 -0.71 10.74 16.39
CA PHE A 648 -1.48 10.77 17.64
C PHE A 648 -2.69 9.83 17.55
N ASP A 649 -2.97 9.12 18.64
CA ASP A 649 -4.16 8.28 18.79
C ASP A 649 -4.80 8.50 20.16
N PHE A 650 -6.13 8.37 20.24
CA PHE A 650 -6.91 8.60 21.46
C PHE A 650 -7.98 7.52 21.57
N GLY A 651 -7.98 6.77 22.68
CA GLY A 651 -8.83 5.59 22.83
C GLY A 651 -9.11 5.18 24.27
N VAL A 652 -9.99 4.19 24.40
CA VAL A 652 -10.26 3.46 25.65
C VAL A 652 -9.66 2.08 25.53
N PHE A 653 -8.99 1.63 26.59
CA PHE A 653 -8.59 0.23 26.74
C PHE A 653 -9.36 -0.36 27.91
N LYS A 654 -10.11 -1.44 27.69
CA LYS A 654 -11.09 -1.99 28.64
C LYS A 654 -11.01 -3.52 28.71
N LEU A 655 -11.56 -4.07 29.79
CA LEU A 655 -11.92 -5.50 29.86
C LEU A 655 -13.03 -5.82 28.85
N PRO A 656 -13.06 -7.06 28.29
CA PRO A 656 -14.13 -7.52 27.41
C PRO A 656 -15.48 -7.57 28.13
N ASN A 657 -16.56 -7.34 27.38
CA ASN A 657 -17.93 -7.65 27.80
C ASN A 657 -18.32 -9.10 27.42
N GLU A 658 -19.53 -9.55 27.80
CA GLU A 658 -20.01 -10.92 27.56
C GLU A 658 -19.99 -11.38 26.08
N SER A 659 -20.08 -10.46 25.10
CA SER A 659 -19.96 -10.79 23.67
C SER A 659 -18.53 -10.70 23.12
N GLU A 660 -17.58 -10.25 23.93
CA GLU A 660 -16.16 -10.09 23.63
C GLU A 660 -15.30 -11.16 24.35
N ASP A 661 -15.92 -12.18 24.95
CA ASP A 661 -15.33 -13.16 25.91
C ASP A 661 -14.10 -13.95 25.41
N ARG A 662 -13.89 -14.01 24.10
CA ARG A 662 -12.75 -14.64 23.43
C ARG A 662 -11.46 -13.81 23.45
N TYR A 663 -11.53 -12.55 23.85
CA TYR A 663 -10.41 -11.61 23.90
C TYR A 663 -10.01 -11.37 25.35
N ASP A 664 -8.72 -11.18 25.61
CA ASP A 664 -8.22 -10.73 26.92
C ASP A 664 -8.54 -9.23 27.12
N TRP A 665 -8.47 -8.45 26.03
CA TRP A 665 -8.52 -6.98 26.06
C TRP A 665 -9.27 -6.40 24.86
N VAL A 666 -9.84 -5.20 25.04
CA VAL A 666 -10.54 -4.47 23.97
C VAL A 666 -10.10 -3.01 23.91
N ILE A 667 -9.82 -2.55 22.69
CA ILE A 667 -9.44 -1.17 22.35
C ILE A 667 -10.57 -0.51 21.56
N GLU A 668 -10.95 0.71 21.96
CA GLU A 668 -11.90 1.55 21.22
C GLU A 668 -11.26 2.90 20.89
N HIS A 669 -10.98 3.15 19.60
CA HIS A 669 -10.45 4.44 19.13
C HIS A 669 -11.58 5.45 18.97
N PHE A 670 -11.39 6.68 19.48
CA PHE A 670 -12.38 7.76 19.38
C PHE A 670 -11.79 9.08 18.85
N GLY A 671 -10.51 9.12 18.51
CA GLY A 671 -9.88 10.22 17.80
C GLY A 671 -8.45 9.91 17.37
N ALA A 672 -7.96 10.59 16.33
CA ALA A 672 -6.58 10.49 15.86
C ALA A 672 -6.10 11.83 15.28
N GLY A 673 -4.79 12.03 15.31
CA GLY A 673 -4.14 13.25 14.84
C GLY A 673 -2.68 13.00 14.44
N GLY A 674 -1.93 14.09 14.28
CA GLY A 674 -0.51 14.01 13.96
C GLY A 674 0.04 15.29 13.34
N GLU A 675 1.36 15.39 13.34
CA GLU A 675 2.16 16.43 12.70
C GLU A 675 3.12 15.76 11.72
N LYS A 676 2.78 15.80 10.41
CA LYS A 676 3.54 15.16 9.32
C LYS A 676 5.02 15.56 9.28
N PHE A 677 5.37 16.68 9.89
CA PHE A 677 6.65 17.37 9.71
C PHE A 677 7.54 17.32 10.96
N LEU A 678 7.01 16.83 12.09
CA LEU A 678 7.80 16.55 13.28
C LEU A 678 8.30 15.11 13.24
N GLY A 679 9.60 14.91 13.11
CA GLY A 679 10.24 13.59 13.10
C GLY A 679 11.74 13.74 13.33
N GLY A 680 12.40 12.73 13.88
CA GLY A 680 13.84 12.81 14.21
C GLY A 680 14.75 13.19 13.02
N GLU A 681 14.48 12.64 11.83
CA GLU A 681 15.24 12.95 10.62
C GLU A 681 14.85 14.33 10.03
N ASN A 682 13.56 14.69 10.06
CA ASN A 682 13.13 16.04 9.63
C ASN A 682 13.78 17.12 10.51
N LEU A 683 13.96 16.83 11.80
CA LEU A 683 14.64 17.71 12.74
C LEU A 683 16.13 17.83 12.39
N LEU A 684 16.82 16.72 12.11
CA LEU A 684 18.20 16.73 11.61
C LEU A 684 18.34 17.51 10.28
N GLU A 685 17.40 17.35 9.36
CA GLU A 685 17.32 18.14 8.12
C GLU A 685 17.18 19.64 8.41
N SER A 686 16.31 20.06 9.34
CA SER A 686 16.20 21.46 9.79
C SER A 686 17.48 21.97 10.47
N LEU A 687 18.16 21.15 11.28
CA LEU A 687 19.45 21.53 11.90
C LEU A 687 20.54 21.71 10.84
N ALA A 688 20.65 20.79 9.88
CA ALA A 688 21.59 20.90 8.75
C ALA A 688 21.29 22.15 7.90
N PHE A 689 20.02 22.41 7.61
CA PHE A 689 19.57 23.62 6.93
C PHE A 689 19.98 24.90 7.66
N PHE A 690 19.78 24.95 8.98
CA PHE A 690 20.17 26.08 9.80
C PHE A 690 21.69 26.31 9.80
N VAL A 691 22.49 25.24 9.93
CA VAL A 691 23.96 25.33 9.89
C VAL A 691 24.46 25.84 8.53
N PHE A 692 24.01 25.28 7.40
CA PHE A 692 24.46 25.77 6.09
C PHE A 692 23.95 27.19 5.79
N LYS A 693 22.75 27.55 6.27
CA LYS A 693 22.17 28.89 6.14
C LYS A 693 22.99 29.95 6.88
N ASN A 694 23.44 29.67 8.11
CA ASN A 694 24.31 30.59 8.84
C ASN A 694 25.70 30.69 8.20
N ASN A 695 26.18 29.62 7.58
CA ASN A 695 27.45 29.59 6.85
C ASN A 695 27.33 30.03 5.37
N ALA A 696 26.19 30.61 4.95
CA ALA A 696 25.89 30.83 3.54
C ALA A 696 26.94 31.68 2.81
N GLU A 697 27.56 32.68 3.44
CA GLU A 697 28.62 33.49 2.80
C GLU A 697 29.88 32.69 2.47
N LYS A 698 30.23 31.68 3.29
CA LYS A 698 31.39 30.80 3.08
C LYS A 698 31.15 29.78 1.97
N LEU A 699 29.90 29.32 1.85
CA LEU A 699 29.44 28.21 1.01
C LEU A 699 28.94 28.62 -0.38
N ARG A 700 28.35 29.81 -0.52
CA ARG A 700 27.69 30.30 -1.75
C ARG A 700 28.66 30.30 -2.93
N GLY A 701 28.25 29.67 -4.03
CA GLY A 701 29.06 29.55 -5.26
C GLY A 701 30.26 28.61 -5.12
N LYS A 702 30.19 27.64 -4.20
CA LYS A 702 31.17 26.54 -4.07
C LYS A 702 30.48 25.20 -3.82
N PHE A 703 29.52 25.21 -2.91
CA PHE A 703 28.77 24.03 -2.48
C PHE A 703 27.26 24.28 -2.62
N THR A 704 26.50 23.22 -2.87
CA THR A 704 25.03 23.24 -2.87
C THR A 704 24.47 22.25 -1.86
N PHE A 705 23.24 22.48 -1.39
CA PHE A 705 22.54 21.68 -0.39
C PHE A 705 21.04 21.56 -0.77
N THR A 706 20.37 20.52 -0.29
CA THR A 706 18.91 20.39 -0.44
C THR A 706 18.19 21.17 0.66
N LYS A 707 17.06 21.78 0.30
CA LYS A 707 16.16 22.45 1.26
C LYS A 707 15.17 21.45 1.85
N PRO A 708 15.05 21.33 3.19
CA PRO A 708 14.00 20.52 3.79
C PRO A 708 12.60 21.00 3.37
N PRO A 709 11.57 20.14 3.37
CA PRO A 709 10.27 20.52 2.82
C PRO A 709 9.51 21.59 3.65
N PHE A 710 9.92 21.85 4.90
CA PHE A 710 9.26 22.79 5.84
C PHE A 710 9.99 24.12 5.93
N GLU A 711 11.30 24.12 5.68
CA GLU A 711 12.11 25.32 5.76
C GLU A 711 11.84 26.24 4.58
N SER A 712 11.69 27.54 4.85
CA SER A 712 11.51 28.57 3.82
C SER A 712 12.85 28.97 3.19
N GLU A 713 12.84 29.28 1.90
CA GLU A 713 13.99 29.90 1.23
C GLU A 713 14.38 31.23 1.91
N PHE A 714 15.65 31.59 1.80
CA PHE A 714 16.20 32.81 2.40
C PHE A 714 16.92 33.64 1.34
N ILE A 715 17.03 34.95 1.57
CA ILE A 715 17.68 35.88 0.64
C ILE A 715 19.13 35.44 0.39
N GLY A 716 19.54 35.28 -0.86
CA GLY A 716 20.88 34.82 -1.20
C GLY A 716 21.06 33.29 -1.18
N SER A 717 19.98 32.50 -1.24
CA SER A 717 20.03 31.04 -1.33
C SER A 717 19.95 30.48 -2.76
N GLU A 718 19.82 31.33 -3.78
CA GLU A 718 19.49 30.98 -5.18
C GLU A 718 20.53 30.07 -5.86
N VAL A 719 21.79 30.12 -5.39
CA VAL A 719 22.90 29.26 -5.85
C VAL A 719 23.46 28.35 -4.74
N LEU A 720 22.77 28.27 -3.61
CA LEU A 720 23.14 27.42 -2.47
C LEU A 720 22.14 26.27 -2.27
N ILE A 721 20.88 26.48 -2.63
CA ILE A 721 19.82 25.47 -2.59
C ILE A 721 19.64 24.85 -3.98
N SER A 722 19.65 23.52 -4.05
CA SER A 722 19.45 22.75 -5.29
C SER A 722 18.87 21.36 -4.98
N ASP A 723 18.37 20.66 -6.01
CA ASP A 723 17.89 19.28 -5.96
C ASP A 723 18.81 18.27 -6.68
N THR A 724 20.05 18.66 -6.95
CA THR A 724 21.09 17.82 -7.56
C THR A 724 21.59 16.71 -6.63
N GLU A 725 22.29 15.73 -7.22
CA GLU A 725 22.98 14.66 -6.49
C GLU A 725 24.05 15.20 -5.54
N ILE A 726 24.84 16.19 -5.98
CA ILE A 726 25.81 16.94 -5.16
C ILE A 726 25.13 17.57 -3.95
N ALA A 727 23.99 18.25 -4.16
CA ALA A 727 23.23 18.88 -3.09
C ALA A 727 22.68 17.87 -2.06
N ARG A 728 22.20 16.71 -2.51
CA ARG A 728 21.79 15.61 -1.63
C ARG A 728 22.97 15.08 -0.82
N LYS A 729 24.10 14.76 -1.48
CA LYS A 729 25.30 14.23 -0.83
C LYS A 729 25.85 15.17 0.24
N ASN A 730 25.96 16.46 -0.06
CA ASN A 730 26.40 17.49 0.89
C ASN A 730 25.48 17.60 2.12
N THR A 731 24.16 17.48 1.91
CA THR A 731 23.19 17.53 3.01
C THR A 731 23.25 16.27 3.87
N ILE A 732 23.35 15.09 3.25
CA ILE A 732 23.54 13.82 3.96
C ILE A 732 24.82 13.85 4.80
N ASN A 733 25.93 14.34 4.24
CA ASN A 733 27.19 14.46 4.98
C ASN A 733 27.07 15.42 6.17
N LEU A 734 26.40 16.56 6.03
CA LEU A 734 26.16 17.48 7.15
C LEU A 734 25.24 16.87 8.22
N ILE A 735 24.20 16.12 7.83
CA ILE A 735 23.31 15.40 8.76
C ILE A 735 24.10 14.34 9.56
N LYS A 736 25.01 13.60 8.92
CA LYS A 736 25.86 12.60 9.61
C LYS A 736 26.67 13.23 10.75
N GLU A 737 27.32 14.37 10.51
CA GLU A 737 28.13 15.06 11.52
C GLU A 737 27.27 15.75 12.61
N LEU A 738 25.98 16.04 12.34
CA LEU A 738 25.03 16.61 13.32
C LEU A 738 24.23 15.55 14.09
N ARG A 739 24.16 14.29 13.63
CA ARG A 739 23.41 13.21 14.30
C ARG A 739 23.79 13.02 15.78
N PRO A 740 25.08 12.99 16.18
CA PRO A 740 25.45 12.82 17.59
C PRO A 740 24.98 13.97 18.50
N PHE A 741 24.75 15.17 17.95
CA PHE A 741 24.21 16.31 18.71
C PHE A 741 22.72 16.13 19.06
N TRP A 742 21.95 15.48 18.19
CA TRP A 742 20.53 15.21 18.38
C TRP A 742 20.29 13.97 19.25
N GLU A 743 21.05 12.90 19.02
CA GLU A 743 20.82 11.59 19.65
C GLU A 743 21.44 11.45 21.05
N ARG A 744 22.20 12.44 21.52
CA ARG A 744 22.76 12.46 22.87
C ARG A 744 21.67 12.56 23.95
N THR A 745 21.89 11.88 25.06
CA THR A 745 21.00 11.89 26.24
C THR A 745 21.39 12.95 27.28
N ASP A 746 22.60 13.50 27.18
CA ASP A 746 23.12 14.55 28.06
C ASP A 746 23.56 15.76 27.22
N PHE A 747 23.23 16.95 27.74
CA PHE A 747 23.44 18.26 27.13
C PHE A 747 24.20 19.21 28.09
N SER A 748 24.81 18.68 29.15
CA SER A 748 25.62 19.45 30.10
C SER A 748 26.91 20.00 29.48
N ASP A 749 27.55 19.22 28.61
CA ASP A 749 28.75 19.58 27.88
C ASP A 749 28.45 19.96 26.41
N ARG A 750 29.30 20.78 25.80
CA ARG A 750 29.24 21.09 24.36
C ARG A 750 29.87 19.97 23.55
N LEU A 751 29.22 19.60 22.44
CA LEU A 751 29.75 18.62 21.50
C LEU A 751 30.76 19.26 20.52
N PHE A 752 30.51 20.52 20.14
CA PHE A 752 31.34 21.30 19.24
C PHE A 752 32.12 22.33 20.07
N GLU A 753 33.18 21.90 20.76
CA GLU A 753 33.93 22.72 21.72
C GLU A 753 34.42 24.07 21.14
N ASP A 754 34.88 24.07 19.88
CA ASP A 754 35.32 25.28 19.14
C ASP A 754 34.17 26.05 18.44
N GLY A 755 32.92 25.59 18.58
CA GLY A 755 31.77 26.10 17.80
C GLY A 755 31.85 25.74 16.31
N ILE A 756 32.53 24.64 15.97
CA ILE A 756 32.79 24.21 14.58
C ILE A 756 32.39 22.75 14.40
N VAL A 757 31.64 22.46 13.33
CA VAL A 757 31.52 21.11 12.76
C VAL A 757 32.41 20.99 11.53
N ARG A 758 33.09 19.85 11.35
CA ARG A 758 33.93 19.56 10.17
C ARG A 758 33.20 18.57 9.29
N VAL A 759 32.90 18.95 8.05
CA VAL A 759 32.12 18.12 7.11
C VAL A 759 32.84 17.98 5.77
N ASP A 760 32.79 16.79 5.18
CA ASP A 760 33.33 16.54 3.83
C ASP A 760 32.27 16.92 2.79
N LEU A 761 32.58 17.86 1.90
CA LEU A 761 31.63 18.42 0.92
C LEU A 761 32.15 18.27 -0.51
N VAL A 762 31.25 18.09 -1.47
CA VAL A 762 31.53 18.02 -2.91
C VAL A 762 31.21 19.36 -3.57
N ASP A 763 32.19 19.92 -4.27
CA ASP A 763 32.08 21.21 -4.96
C ASP A 763 31.31 21.13 -6.30
N GLU A 764 31.09 22.27 -6.95
CA GLU A 764 30.42 22.36 -8.26
C GLU A 764 31.13 21.65 -9.42
N ASN A 765 32.39 21.25 -9.22
CA ASN A 765 33.23 20.52 -10.19
C ASN A 765 33.42 19.04 -9.78
N GLU A 766 32.55 18.53 -8.90
CA GLU A 766 32.54 17.16 -8.36
C GLU A 766 33.77 16.78 -7.50
N ASN A 767 34.59 17.76 -7.06
CA ASN A 767 35.73 17.48 -6.18
C ASN A 767 35.28 17.32 -4.72
N LEU A 768 35.74 16.25 -4.06
CA LEU A 768 35.58 16.08 -2.62
C LEU A 768 36.57 16.98 -1.85
N ILE A 769 36.04 17.95 -1.14
CA ILE A 769 36.76 18.84 -0.23
C ILE A 769 36.56 18.34 1.21
N ALA A 770 37.60 17.74 1.77
CA ALA A 770 37.54 17.14 3.11
C ALA A 770 37.61 18.20 4.23
N GLY A 771 36.90 17.96 5.33
CA GLY A 771 37.02 18.70 6.59
C GLY A 771 36.65 20.19 6.51
N VAL A 772 35.66 20.56 5.69
CA VAL A 772 35.15 21.94 5.62
C VAL A 772 34.56 22.33 6.98
N GLU A 773 35.19 23.31 7.63
CA GLU A 773 34.75 23.86 8.91
C GLU A 773 33.50 24.73 8.71
N LEU A 774 32.42 24.44 9.41
CA LEU A 774 31.21 25.26 9.47
C LEU A 774 30.94 25.72 10.90
N GLU A 775 30.60 26.99 11.08
CA GLU A 775 30.25 27.57 12.37
C GLU A 775 28.91 27.00 12.87
N VAL A 776 28.87 26.55 14.12
CA VAL A 776 27.70 25.96 14.78
C VAL A 776 27.46 26.67 16.11
N ASP A 777 26.20 27.05 16.33
CA ASP A 777 25.72 27.64 17.57
C ASP A 777 24.80 26.63 18.25
N GLU A 778 25.33 25.87 19.21
CA GLU A 778 24.58 24.83 19.93
C GLU A 778 23.35 25.38 20.64
N ASP A 779 23.42 26.59 21.20
CA ASP A 779 22.29 27.18 21.92
C ASP A 779 21.11 27.43 20.95
N LYS A 780 21.40 27.94 19.74
CA LYS A 780 20.38 28.07 18.69
C LYS A 780 19.88 26.74 18.14
N LEU A 781 20.73 25.71 18.05
CA LEU A 781 20.27 24.36 17.67
C LEU A 781 19.31 23.79 18.73
N LEU A 782 19.59 24.01 20.01
CA LEU A 782 18.71 23.63 21.12
C LEU A 782 17.39 24.40 21.11
N ASP A 783 17.40 25.70 20.80
CA ASP A 783 16.17 26.49 20.63
C ASP A 783 15.28 25.90 19.53
N ILE A 784 15.86 25.54 18.37
CA ILE A 784 15.13 24.90 17.25
C ILE A 784 14.52 23.56 17.68
N ILE A 785 15.29 22.71 18.37
CA ILE A 785 14.80 21.43 18.90
C ILE A 785 13.61 21.66 19.86
N ASN A 786 13.75 22.59 20.81
CA ASN A 786 12.71 22.87 21.79
C ASN A 786 11.46 23.46 21.16
N GLU A 787 11.58 24.40 20.21
CA GLU A 787 10.43 24.99 19.50
C GLU A 787 9.69 23.93 18.67
N ARG A 788 10.41 23.08 17.93
CA ARG A 788 9.84 22.00 17.12
C ARG A 788 9.08 20.97 17.96
N ILE A 789 9.67 20.50 19.06
CA ILE A 789 9.02 19.54 19.97
C ILE A 789 7.84 20.19 20.69
N LEU A 790 8.00 21.43 21.18
CA LEU A 790 6.91 22.18 21.83
C LEU A 790 5.70 22.29 20.90
N ARG A 791 5.90 22.71 19.65
CA ARG A 791 4.84 22.80 18.64
C ARG A 791 4.07 21.49 18.46
N GLY A 792 4.77 20.35 18.43
CA GLY A 792 4.15 19.02 18.37
C GLY A 792 3.29 18.70 19.59
N VAL A 793 3.80 18.96 20.78
CA VAL A 793 3.05 18.75 22.04
C VAL A 793 1.87 19.72 22.15
N GLU A 794 1.99 20.96 21.63
CA GLU A 794 0.83 21.86 21.52
C GLU A 794 -0.22 21.31 20.55
N ALA A 795 0.17 20.83 19.37
CA ALA A 795 -0.73 20.22 18.39
C ALA A 795 -1.45 18.98 18.95
N PHE A 796 -0.76 18.16 19.75
CA PHE A 796 -1.32 17.01 20.47
C PHE A 796 -2.42 17.45 21.45
N PHE A 797 -2.15 18.43 22.33
CA PHE A 797 -3.14 18.87 23.31
C PHE A 797 -4.33 19.62 22.70
N GLU A 798 -4.17 20.34 21.59
CA GLU A 798 -5.30 20.94 20.87
C GLU A 798 -6.16 19.86 20.18
N ASN A 799 -5.56 18.82 19.62
CA ASN A 799 -6.32 17.72 19.03
C ASN A 799 -7.01 16.85 20.08
N LEU A 800 -6.36 16.59 21.24
CA LEU A 800 -7.02 16.01 22.41
C LEU A 800 -8.23 16.83 22.85
N LYS A 801 -8.11 18.17 22.87
CA LYS A 801 -9.23 19.07 23.21
C LYS A 801 -10.40 18.93 22.25
N GLU A 802 -10.13 18.90 20.94
CA GLU A 802 -11.12 18.71 19.87
C GLU A 802 -11.85 17.35 20.02
N VAL A 803 -11.08 16.28 20.20
CA VAL A 803 -11.58 14.91 20.40
C VAL A 803 -12.47 14.79 21.65
N LEU A 804 -12.03 15.36 22.77
CA LEU A 804 -12.83 15.40 24.01
C LEU A 804 -14.11 16.23 23.85
N ALA A 805 -14.04 17.40 23.22
CA ALA A 805 -15.19 18.29 23.02
C ALA A 805 -16.29 17.68 22.14
N ASN A 806 -15.90 16.86 21.16
CA ASN A 806 -16.81 16.11 20.30
C ASN A 806 -17.40 14.87 21.02
N ASN A 807 -16.64 14.24 21.91
CA ASN A 807 -17.06 13.08 22.69
C ASN A 807 -17.47 13.45 24.13
N LYS A 808 -18.48 14.32 24.30
CA LYS A 808 -18.90 14.81 25.63
C LYS A 808 -19.31 13.74 26.64
N HIS A 809 -19.74 12.57 26.17
CA HIS A 809 -20.05 11.42 27.03
C HIS A 809 -18.77 10.78 27.60
N ILE A 810 -17.67 10.80 26.85
CA ILE A 810 -16.34 10.40 27.34
C ILE A 810 -15.83 11.39 28.39
N LEU A 811 -15.97 12.70 28.15
CA LEU A 811 -15.55 13.76 29.08
C LEU A 811 -16.14 13.67 30.50
N LEU A 812 -17.30 13.02 30.67
CA LEU A 812 -17.95 12.84 31.97
C LEU A 812 -17.41 11.63 32.76
N ASP A 813 -16.69 10.73 32.07
CA ASP A 813 -16.18 9.45 32.59
C ASP A 813 -14.64 9.45 32.76
N VAL A 814 -13.93 10.49 32.29
CA VAL A 814 -12.45 10.56 32.30
C VAL A 814 -11.95 11.28 33.56
N ASP A 815 -11.69 10.52 34.62
CA ASP A 815 -10.94 11.03 35.79
C ASP A 815 -9.43 11.04 35.55
N GLU A 816 -8.91 10.11 34.73
CA GLU A 816 -7.49 9.89 34.48
C GLU A 816 -7.22 9.62 33.00
N MET A 817 -6.07 10.07 32.50
CA MET A 817 -5.61 9.83 31.13
C MET A 817 -4.12 9.47 31.08
N TYR A 818 -3.83 8.35 30.42
CA TYR A 818 -2.49 7.81 30.25
C TYR A 818 -1.92 8.22 28.89
N ILE A 819 -0.87 9.04 28.88
CA ILE A 819 -0.15 9.46 27.69
C ILE A 819 1.02 8.51 27.49
N LEU A 820 0.92 7.60 26.53
CA LEU A 820 2.00 6.70 26.14
C LEU A 820 2.87 7.38 25.08
N LEU A 821 4.12 7.60 25.42
CA LEU A 821 5.12 8.02 24.45
C LEU A 821 5.52 6.81 23.58
N ALA A 822 5.56 6.99 22.27
CA ALA A 822 6.01 6.00 21.30
C ALA A 822 7.07 6.58 20.36
N GLY A 823 7.72 5.73 19.59
CA GLY A 823 8.80 6.14 18.68
C GLY A 823 10.11 6.49 19.39
N ASN A 824 11.22 6.41 18.65
CA ASN A 824 12.55 6.55 19.26
C ASN A 824 12.90 7.98 19.65
N ALA A 825 12.37 8.99 18.95
CA ALA A 825 12.63 10.39 19.27
C ALA A 825 11.96 10.82 20.59
N SER A 826 10.91 10.11 21.03
CA SER A 826 10.32 10.30 22.36
C SER A 826 11.24 9.97 23.54
N LYS A 827 12.37 9.30 23.32
CA LYS A 827 13.42 9.10 24.34
C LYS A 827 14.17 10.38 24.68
N SER A 828 14.06 11.42 23.86
CA SER A 828 14.72 12.71 24.08
C SER A 828 14.25 13.38 25.38
N PRO A 829 15.16 13.89 26.24
CA PRO A 829 14.78 14.49 27.52
C PRO A 829 13.86 15.71 27.36
N PHE A 830 13.98 16.45 26.25
CA PHE A 830 13.12 17.61 25.93
C PHE A 830 11.64 17.24 25.82
N VAL A 831 11.32 16.08 25.24
CA VAL A 831 9.93 15.61 25.06
C VAL A 831 9.26 15.47 26.43
N LYS A 832 9.92 14.78 27.36
CA LYS A 832 9.42 14.61 28.73
C LYS A 832 9.22 15.95 29.44
N GLU A 833 10.22 16.84 29.38
CA GLU A 833 10.15 18.14 30.06
C GLU A 833 9.01 19.02 29.52
N ILE A 834 8.81 19.02 28.21
CA ILE A 834 7.75 19.77 27.53
C ILE A 834 6.37 19.21 27.89
N PHE A 835 6.18 17.89 27.90
CA PHE A 835 4.95 17.27 28.40
C PHE A 835 4.67 17.60 29.86
N ASP A 836 5.66 17.44 30.75
CA ASP A 836 5.56 17.76 32.19
C ASP A 836 5.16 19.22 32.45
N LYS A 837 5.52 20.14 31.55
CA LYS A 837 5.10 21.56 31.55
C LYS A 837 3.68 21.71 30.97
N LYS A 838 3.40 21.14 29.80
CA LYS A 838 2.14 21.33 29.07
C LYS A 838 0.96 20.70 29.79
N MET A 839 1.07 19.49 30.33
CA MET A 839 0.04 18.83 31.17
C MET A 839 -0.46 19.73 32.30
N LYS A 840 0.47 20.36 33.05
CA LYS A 840 0.15 21.30 34.14
C LYS A 840 -0.54 22.57 33.66
N SER A 841 -0.29 23.00 32.42
CA SER A 841 -0.96 24.15 31.82
C SER A 841 -2.36 23.78 31.30
N PHE A 842 -2.52 22.59 30.72
CA PHE A 842 -3.77 22.10 30.16
C PHE A 842 -4.80 21.79 31.26
N ASN A 843 -4.38 21.20 32.38
CA ASN A 843 -5.26 21.03 33.54
C ASN A 843 -5.80 22.34 34.11
N LYS A 844 -5.03 23.43 34.06
CA LYS A 844 -5.51 24.78 34.44
C LYS A 844 -6.50 25.39 33.43
N ILE A 845 -6.60 24.83 32.22
CA ILE A 845 -7.62 25.20 31.22
C ILE A 845 -8.88 24.38 31.49
N LEU A 846 -8.77 23.05 31.59
CA LEU A 846 -9.90 22.16 31.91
C LEU A 846 -10.61 22.54 33.21
N GLN A 847 -9.86 22.90 34.26
CA GLN A 847 -10.42 23.33 35.55
C GLN A 847 -11.30 24.59 35.46
N LYS A 848 -11.14 25.43 34.43
CA LYS A 848 -12.02 26.59 34.18
C LYS A 848 -13.32 26.19 33.48
N GLU A 849 -13.33 25.02 32.84
CA GLU A 849 -14.48 24.39 32.20
C GLU A 849 -15.14 23.36 33.15
N ASN A 850 -14.78 23.36 34.45
CA ASN A 850 -15.19 22.42 35.51
C ASN A 850 -14.84 20.93 35.25
N VAL A 851 -13.83 20.68 34.42
CA VAL A 851 -13.27 19.33 34.16
C VAL A 851 -11.90 19.20 34.83
N SER A 852 -11.58 18.02 35.37
CA SER A 852 -10.26 17.76 35.96
C SER A 852 -9.80 16.35 35.63
N ILE A 853 -8.72 16.23 34.87
CA ILE A 853 -8.14 14.95 34.43
C ILE A 853 -6.76 14.79 35.07
N ALA A 854 -6.47 13.65 35.70
CA ALA A 854 -5.11 13.32 36.09
C ALA A 854 -4.33 12.78 34.89
N PHE A 855 -3.28 13.48 34.46
CA PHE A 855 -2.44 13.03 33.34
C PHE A 855 -1.24 12.23 33.84
N HIS A 856 -1.07 11.02 33.30
CA HIS A 856 0.04 10.12 33.59
C HIS A 856 0.89 9.93 32.34
N LEU A 857 2.16 10.36 32.37
CA LEU A 857 3.08 10.21 31.24
C LEU A 857 3.85 8.89 31.38
N ILE A 858 3.70 8.00 30.41
CA ILE A 858 4.36 6.70 30.34
C ILE A 858 5.48 6.78 29.29
N PRO A 859 6.73 6.41 29.64
CA PRO A 859 7.85 6.43 28.69
C PRO A 859 7.67 5.38 27.58
N PRO A 860 8.41 5.50 26.46
CA PRO A 860 8.40 4.45 25.43
C PRO A 860 8.85 3.11 25.98
N LEU A 861 8.28 2.02 25.47
CA LEU A 861 8.64 0.67 25.85
C LEU A 861 10.16 0.44 25.71
N ASP A 862 10.74 -0.19 26.72
CA ASP A 862 12.10 -0.71 26.69
C ASP A 862 12.04 -2.20 27.04
N ASN A 863 12.77 -3.02 26.29
CA ASN A 863 12.84 -4.45 26.54
C ASN A 863 14.00 -4.83 27.48
N HIS A 864 14.82 -3.85 27.87
CA HIS A 864 15.96 -4.00 28.79
C HIS A 864 16.92 -5.14 28.36
N GLY A 865 17.09 -5.34 27.05
CA GLY A 865 17.94 -6.39 26.46
C GLY A 865 17.27 -7.77 26.30
N ASN A 866 16.00 -7.93 26.71
CA ASN A 866 15.24 -9.15 26.42
C ASN A 866 14.54 -9.04 25.05
N TYR A 867 15.18 -9.54 24.00
CA TYR A 867 14.65 -9.44 22.62
C TYR A 867 13.34 -10.21 22.36
N PHE A 868 12.89 -11.07 23.28
CA PHE A 868 11.55 -11.67 23.22
C PHE A 868 10.45 -10.73 23.74
N LYS A 869 10.82 -9.60 24.35
CA LYS A 869 9.90 -8.53 24.74
C LYS A 869 9.91 -7.38 23.72
N PRO A 870 8.75 -6.73 23.53
CA PRO A 870 8.62 -5.56 22.67
C PRO A 870 9.33 -4.35 23.26
N ASN A 871 9.78 -3.44 22.39
CA ASN A 871 10.28 -2.12 22.75
C ASN A 871 9.58 -1.03 21.91
N GLY A 872 9.96 0.23 22.11
CA GLY A 872 9.38 1.39 21.42
C GLY A 872 9.46 1.38 19.89
N LYS A 873 10.21 0.44 19.29
CA LYS A 873 10.30 0.22 17.84
C LYS A 873 9.64 -1.09 17.40
N THR A 874 9.76 -2.17 18.17
CA THR A 874 9.18 -3.47 17.81
C THR A 874 7.72 -3.64 18.23
N GLY A 875 7.21 -2.79 19.13
CA GLY A 875 5.86 -2.89 19.71
C GLY A 875 4.73 -2.96 18.69
N VAL A 876 4.83 -2.24 17.56
CA VAL A 876 3.84 -2.30 16.47
C VAL A 876 3.79 -3.71 15.86
N ALA A 877 4.94 -4.29 15.49
CA ALA A 877 4.99 -5.62 14.87
C ALA A 877 4.53 -6.74 15.82
N PHE A 878 4.79 -6.63 17.12
CA PHE A 878 4.19 -7.51 18.14
C PHE A 878 2.66 -7.32 18.23
N GLY A 879 2.20 -6.06 18.27
CA GLY A 879 0.78 -5.72 18.40
C GLY A 879 -0.08 -6.15 17.21
N LEU A 880 0.47 -6.14 16.00
CA LEU A 880 -0.18 -6.73 14.82
C LEU A 880 -0.52 -8.21 15.03
N VAL A 881 0.43 -8.97 15.58
CA VAL A 881 0.28 -10.41 15.80
C VAL A 881 -0.71 -10.67 16.94
N GLU A 882 -0.69 -9.89 18.02
CA GLU A 882 -1.62 -10.06 19.15
C GLU A 882 -3.04 -9.57 18.84
N SER A 883 -3.18 -8.57 17.97
CA SER A 883 -4.48 -8.01 17.54
C SER A 883 -5.01 -8.62 16.23
N ARG A 884 -4.46 -9.78 15.82
CA ARG A 884 -4.92 -10.52 14.64
C ARG A 884 -6.34 -11.07 14.85
N GLU A 885 -6.98 -11.52 13.76
CA GLU A 885 -8.23 -12.28 13.87
C GLU A 885 -7.99 -13.60 14.66
N GLY A 886 -8.74 -13.81 15.74
CA GLY A 886 -8.47 -14.89 16.70
C GLY A 886 -7.25 -14.68 17.60
N GLY A 887 -6.71 -13.46 17.67
CA GLY A 887 -5.73 -13.00 18.65
C GLY A 887 -6.35 -12.64 20.00
N ARG A 888 -5.53 -12.08 20.89
CA ARG A 888 -5.89 -11.76 22.29
C ARG A 888 -6.53 -10.39 22.46
N VAL A 889 -6.33 -9.48 21.51
CA VAL A 889 -6.81 -8.08 21.61
C VAL A 889 -7.80 -7.77 20.49
N ALA A 890 -9.00 -7.31 20.85
CA ALA A 890 -9.94 -6.74 19.89
C ALA A 890 -9.68 -5.23 19.72
N VAL A 891 -9.79 -4.75 18.48
CA VAL A 891 -9.60 -3.33 18.15
C VAL A 891 -10.79 -2.83 17.34
N TYR A 892 -11.51 -1.84 17.88
CA TYR A 892 -12.66 -1.21 17.26
C TYR A 892 -12.38 0.27 16.96
N ASP A 893 -12.42 0.66 15.68
CA ASP A 893 -12.22 2.04 15.27
C ASP A 893 -13.57 2.78 15.11
N LYS A 894 -13.94 3.61 16.10
CA LYS A 894 -15.18 4.40 16.05
C LYS A 894 -15.07 5.63 15.12
N ASN A 895 -13.90 5.88 14.51
CA ASN A 895 -13.74 6.97 13.54
C ASN A 895 -14.19 6.60 12.12
N GLN A 896 -14.37 5.31 11.81
CA GLN A 896 -14.83 4.83 10.51
C GLN A 896 -16.36 4.81 10.43
N LYS A 897 -16.94 5.85 9.85
CA LYS A 897 -18.33 5.81 9.33
C LYS A 897 -18.30 5.34 7.88
N GLY A 898 -18.25 4.02 7.68
CA GLY A 898 -18.08 3.39 6.38
C GLY A 898 -16.63 3.47 5.86
N ASP A 899 -16.44 3.14 4.58
CA ASP A 899 -15.12 2.97 3.94
C ASP A 899 -14.36 4.29 3.64
N GLU A 900 -14.93 5.45 3.96
CA GLU A 900 -14.35 6.75 3.61
C GLU A 900 -13.58 7.40 4.78
N ILE A 901 -12.29 7.68 4.54
CA ILE A 901 -11.40 8.38 5.49
C ILE A 901 -11.82 9.85 5.61
N LYS A 902 -11.79 10.41 6.83
CA LYS A 902 -12.05 11.83 7.12
C LYS A 902 -11.18 12.79 6.29
N PHE A 903 -11.62 14.05 6.17
CA PHE A 903 -10.91 15.06 5.38
C PHE A 903 -9.59 15.46 6.05
N LYS A 904 -8.49 15.52 5.29
CA LYS A 904 -7.12 15.67 5.83
C LYS A 904 -6.76 17.08 6.27
N TYR A 905 -7.48 18.10 5.81
CA TYR A 905 -7.07 19.51 5.91
C TYR A 905 -8.11 20.39 6.60
N TYR A 906 -7.66 21.36 7.39
CA TYR A 906 -8.48 22.52 7.70
C TYR A 906 -8.46 23.45 6.49
N LEU A 907 -9.62 23.91 5.99
CA LEU A 907 -9.71 24.96 4.97
C LEU A 907 -10.16 26.26 5.60
N GLY A 908 -9.46 27.33 5.25
CA GLY A 908 -9.60 28.62 5.93
C GLY A 908 -9.26 29.81 5.05
N ARG A 909 -9.36 30.99 5.65
CA ARG A 909 -9.09 32.28 5.00
C ARG A 909 -8.13 33.11 5.82
N ASN A 910 -7.34 33.93 5.13
CA ASN A 910 -6.58 35.01 5.76
C ASN A 910 -7.52 36.09 6.30
N LYS A 911 -7.47 36.33 7.62
CA LYS A 911 -7.95 37.58 8.23
C LYS A 911 -6.84 38.17 9.06
N ARG A 912 -6.35 39.36 8.67
CA ARG A 912 -5.28 40.10 9.39
C ARG A 912 -4.01 39.26 9.61
N LYS A 913 -3.59 38.49 8.59
CA LYS A 913 -2.49 37.52 8.62
C LYS A 913 -2.72 36.28 9.50
N LYS A 914 -3.91 36.06 10.06
CA LYS A 914 -4.24 34.82 10.78
C LYS A 914 -5.09 33.88 9.93
N PHE A 915 -4.82 32.59 10.07
CA PHE A 915 -5.61 31.51 9.50
C PHE A 915 -6.93 31.38 10.27
N ILE A 916 -8.05 31.58 9.59
CA ILE A 916 -9.38 31.36 10.15
C ILE A 916 -9.97 30.09 9.54
N PRO A 917 -10.03 28.96 10.28
CA PRO A 917 -10.68 27.74 9.80
C PRO A 917 -12.19 27.98 9.61
N LEU A 918 -12.73 27.32 8.59
CA LEU A 918 -14.15 27.36 8.20
C LEU A 918 -14.69 25.99 7.82
N ILE A 919 -13.78 25.09 7.43
CA ILE A 919 -13.98 23.66 7.20
C ILE A 919 -12.86 22.98 7.97
N ASP A 920 -13.21 21.92 8.69
CA ASP A 920 -12.32 21.10 9.51
C ASP A 920 -12.33 19.65 9.02
N ARG A 921 -11.72 18.75 9.79
CA ARG A 921 -11.60 17.32 9.45
C ARG A 921 -12.89 16.51 9.71
N GLU A 922 -13.74 16.99 10.60
CA GLU A 922 -15.03 16.37 10.98
C GLU A 922 -16.18 16.81 10.06
N THR A 923 -15.90 17.74 9.15
CA THR A 923 -16.84 18.24 8.16
C THR A 923 -17.28 17.13 7.19
N GLU A 924 -18.60 16.92 7.09
CA GLU A 924 -19.22 15.90 6.24
C GLU A 924 -18.90 16.06 4.75
N TYR A 925 -18.68 14.93 4.06
CA TYR A 925 -18.58 14.89 2.61
C TYR A 925 -19.90 15.27 1.93
N ASN A 926 -19.79 15.69 0.67
CA ASN A 926 -20.90 16.00 -0.22
C ASN A 926 -21.86 17.13 0.23
N LYS A 927 -21.54 17.83 1.32
CA LYS A 927 -22.27 19.01 1.81
C LYS A 927 -21.67 20.31 1.30
N TRP A 928 -22.50 21.28 0.89
CA TRP A 928 -22.04 22.61 0.49
C TRP A 928 -21.94 23.55 1.68
N ILE A 929 -20.77 24.20 1.82
CA ILE A 929 -20.45 25.09 2.94
C ILE A 929 -20.11 26.46 2.39
N GLN A 930 -20.78 27.49 2.91
CA GLN A 930 -20.60 28.86 2.45
C GLN A 930 -19.18 29.35 2.79
N PHE A 931 -18.39 29.58 1.75
CA PHE A 931 -17.06 30.13 1.86
C PHE A 931 -17.12 31.67 1.73
N VAL A 932 -16.47 32.26 0.74
CA VAL A 932 -16.29 33.72 0.60
C VAL A 932 -17.36 34.35 -0.28
N ASP A 933 -17.46 35.68 -0.33
CA ASP A 933 -18.28 36.35 -1.35
C ASP A 933 -17.73 36.06 -2.75
N ALA A 934 -18.62 35.97 -3.74
CA ALA A 934 -18.26 35.74 -5.13
C ALA A 934 -18.00 37.05 -5.90
N GLY A 935 -17.71 38.16 -5.20
CA GLY A 935 -17.59 39.50 -5.79
C GLY A 935 -16.30 39.76 -6.58
N SER A 936 -15.38 38.79 -6.64
CA SER A 936 -14.06 38.86 -7.26
C SER A 936 -13.86 37.72 -8.26
N GLU A 937 -13.09 37.94 -9.33
CA GLU A 937 -12.68 36.89 -10.28
C GLU A 937 -11.83 35.80 -9.61
N TYR A 938 -11.07 36.15 -8.58
CA TYR A 938 -10.22 35.21 -7.84
C TYR A 938 -10.51 35.25 -6.35
N PHE A 939 -10.42 34.09 -5.72
CA PHE A 939 -10.38 33.93 -4.28
C PHE A 939 -9.26 32.98 -3.87
N GLU A 940 -8.93 32.98 -2.58
CA GLU A 940 -7.86 32.18 -2.00
C GLU A 940 -8.44 31.22 -0.97
N VAL A 941 -8.09 29.94 -1.11
CA VAL A 941 -8.30 28.92 -0.09
C VAL A 941 -6.96 28.65 0.56
N PHE A 942 -6.85 28.97 1.84
CA PHE A 942 -5.70 28.57 2.65
C PHE A 942 -6.01 27.21 3.26
N TYR A 943 -5.03 26.32 3.35
CA TYR A 943 -5.20 24.97 3.87
C TYR A 943 -3.97 24.52 4.64
N THR A 944 -4.18 23.76 5.72
CA THR A 944 -3.10 23.17 6.53
C THR A 944 -3.55 21.83 7.11
N THR A 945 -2.59 20.95 7.40
CA THR A 945 -2.82 19.72 8.16
C THR A 945 -2.63 19.91 9.67
N SER A 946 -2.09 21.03 10.15
CA SER A 946 -1.81 21.21 11.60
C SER A 946 -3.09 21.49 12.39
N SER A 947 -3.28 20.79 13.52
CA SER A 947 -4.40 21.01 14.46
C SER A 947 -4.38 22.41 15.10
N LEU A 948 -3.22 23.06 15.11
CA LEU A 948 -3.06 24.45 15.58
C LEU A 948 -3.94 25.46 14.82
N ALA A 949 -4.48 25.09 13.65
CA ALA A 949 -5.51 25.85 12.95
C ALA A 949 -6.74 26.15 13.83
N GLY A 950 -7.17 25.21 14.68
CA GLY A 950 -8.31 25.34 15.59
C GLY A 950 -8.14 26.42 16.67
N THR A 951 -6.91 26.88 16.91
CA THR A 951 -6.60 27.94 17.89
C THR A 951 -6.99 29.36 17.43
N TYR A 952 -7.28 29.54 16.14
CA TYR A 952 -7.45 30.85 15.46
C TYR A 952 -6.23 31.79 15.58
N LYS A 953 -5.05 31.29 16.00
CA LYS A 953 -3.81 32.06 16.19
C LYS A 953 -2.71 31.74 15.18
N LEU A 954 -2.82 30.62 14.46
CA LEU A 954 -1.89 30.20 13.42
C LEU A 954 -1.71 31.33 12.39
N ASP A 955 -0.45 31.69 12.11
CA ASP A 955 -0.17 32.73 11.12
C ASP A 955 -0.33 32.20 9.70
N ILE A 956 -0.66 33.08 8.76
CA ILE A 956 -0.82 32.72 7.36
C ILE A 956 0.52 32.57 6.65
N THR A 957 1.61 33.05 7.26
CA THR A 957 2.98 32.82 6.81
C THR A 957 3.62 31.60 7.50
N ASP A 958 2.85 30.82 8.26
CA ASP A 958 3.32 29.56 8.83
C ASP A 958 3.56 28.54 7.70
N GLU A 959 4.69 27.85 7.74
CA GLU A 959 5.12 26.86 6.74
C GLU A 959 4.16 25.68 6.51
N THR A 960 3.30 25.36 7.49
CA THR A 960 2.25 24.33 7.32
C THR A 960 1.06 24.84 6.51
N VAL A 961 0.89 26.16 6.41
CA VAL A 961 -0.21 26.81 5.69
C VAL A 961 0.16 26.99 4.23
N LYS A 962 -0.59 26.30 3.36
CA LYS A 962 -0.49 26.40 1.91
C LYS A 962 -1.67 27.17 1.34
N ILE A 963 -1.53 27.66 0.12
CA ILE A 963 -2.54 28.48 -0.57
C ILE A 963 -2.89 27.89 -1.94
N LYS A 964 -4.19 27.87 -2.28
CA LYS A 964 -4.69 27.71 -3.65
C LYS A 964 -5.45 28.97 -4.03
N ARG A 965 -5.02 29.62 -5.12
CA ARG A 965 -5.76 30.72 -5.75
C ARG A 965 -6.69 30.12 -6.81
N LEU A 966 -7.99 30.31 -6.64
CA LEU A 966 -9.05 29.74 -7.48
C LEU A 966 -9.77 30.83 -8.25
N LYS A 967 -10.38 30.48 -9.39
CA LYS A 967 -11.01 31.42 -10.33
C LYS A 967 -12.51 31.17 -10.46
N ILE A 968 -13.29 32.23 -10.46
CA ILE A 968 -14.74 32.23 -10.71
C ILE A 968 -14.98 32.70 -12.15
N ARG A 969 -15.76 31.96 -12.95
CA ARG A 969 -16.05 32.33 -14.36
C ARG A 969 -16.95 33.56 -14.46
N ARG A 970 -17.89 33.74 -13.54
CA ARG A 970 -18.85 34.87 -13.51
C ARG A 970 -19.00 35.43 -12.09
N PRO A 971 -18.15 36.38 -11.67
CA PRO A 971 -18.24 37.02 -10.36
C PRO A 971 -19.56 37.78 -10.18
N ASP A 972 -20.13 37.68 -8.99
CA ASP A 972 -21.39 38.32 -8.61
C ASP A 972 -21.33 38.71 -7.12
N LYS A 973 -21.44 40.00 -6.84
CA LYS A 973 -21.36 40.56 -5.48
C LYS A 973 -22.55 40.17 -4.59
N ASN A 974 -23.63 39.65 -5.18
CA ASN A 974 -24.81 39.19 -4.47
C ASN A 974 -24.80 37.68 -4.19
N LYS A 975 -23.71 36.97 -4.56
CA LYS A 975 -23.57 35.52 -4.40
C LYS A 975 -22.37 35.17 -3.52
N TYR A 976 -22.36 33.93 -3.05
CA TYR A 976 -21.23 33.37 -2.32
C TYR A 976 -20.59 32.22 -3.09
N VAL A 977 -19.30 32.04 -2.87
CA VAL A 977 -18.58 30.80 -3.16
C VAL A 977 -18.96 29.79 -2.09
N TYR A 978 -19.25 28.56 -2.50
CA TYR A 978 -19.43 27.41 -1.63
C TYR A 978 -18.33 26.38 -1.93
N ILE A 979 -17.91 25.65 -0.89
CA ILE A 979 -16.99 24.50 -1.00
C ILE A 979 -17.76 23.24 -0.59
N ARG A 980 -17.53 22.13 -1.30
CA ARG A 980 -18.06 20.80 -0.99
C ARG A 980 -16.94 19.79 -1.03
N LEU A 981 -16.69 19.12 0.09
CA LEU A 981 -15.69 18.06 0.18
C LEU A 981 -16.14 16.82 -0.62
N ILE A 982 -15.21 16.15 -1.30
CA ILE A 982 -15.46 15.02 -2.20
C ILE A 982 -14.63 13.78 -1.83
N SER A 983 -13.42 13.99 -1.30
CA SER A 983 -12.55 12.92 -0.79
C SER A 983 -11.58 13.51 0.24
N SER A 984 -10.77 12.66 0.88
CA SER A 984 -9.80 13.05 1.91
C SER A 984 -8.85 14.20 1.54
N ASP A 985 -8.60 14.45 0.25
CA ASP A 985 -7.71 15.51 -0.25
C ASP A 985 -8.34 16.40 -1.35
N GLU A 986 -9.66 16.31 -1.56
CA GLU A 986 -10.32 16.93 -2.71
C GLU A 986 -11.66 17.60 -2.38
N PHE A 987 -11.91 18.76 -3.01
CA PHE A 987 -13.18 19.47 -2.92
C PHE A 987 -13.64 20.04 -4.28
N LYS A 988 -14.95 20.19 -4.46
CA LYS A 988 -15.56 21.01 -5.51
C LYS A 988 -15.83 22.42 -4.94
N TYR A 989 -15.76 23.45 -5.78
CA TYR A 989 -16.25 24.78 -5.45
C TYR A 989 -17.27 25.25 -6.48
N GLY A 990 -18.20 26.10 -6.03
CA GLY A 990 -19.29 26.63 -6.85
C GLY A 990 -19.74 28.01 -6.37
N VAL A 991 -20.59 28.67 -7.15
CA VAL A 991 -21.14 29.99 -6.84
C VAL A 991 -22.67 29.95 -6.85
N GLY A 992 -23.29 30.51 -5.81
CA GLY A 992 -24.73 30.37 -5.59
C GLY A 992 -25.32 31.28 -4.52
N ILE A 993 -26.59 31.02 -4.22
CA ILE A 993 -27.35 31.58 -3.08
C ILE A 993 -28.16 30.44 -2.47
N GLY A 994 -27.93 30.15 -1.18
CA GLY A 994 -28.55 29.00 -0.53
C GLY A 994 -28.14 27.70 -1.23
N GLU A 995 -29.12 26.85 -1.55
CA GLU A 995 -28.91 25.55 -2.20
C GLU A 995 -28.68 25.66 -3.72
N ASN A 996 -29.01 26.80 -4.34
CA ASN A 996 -28.84 27.03 -5.78
C ASN A 996 -27.37 27.36 -6.12
N ILE A 997 -26.52 26.34 -6.12
CA ILE A 997 -25.07 26.45 -6.30
C ILE A 997 -24.66 25.85 -7.64
N LYS A 998 -24.10 26.69 -8.53
CA LYS A 998 -23.48 26.21 -9.76
C LYS A 998 -22.02 25.82 -9.51
N VAL A 999 -21.65 24.59 -9.85
CA VAL A 999 -20.25 24.13 -9.77
C VAL A 999 -19.38 24.90 -10.76
N GLU A 1000 -18.23 25.38 -10.29
CA GLU A 1000 -17.26 26.16 -11.08
C GLU A 1000 -15.93 25.39 -11.27
N GLY A 1001 -15.57 24.50 -10.34
CA GLY A 1001 -14.40 23.64 -10.49
C GLY A 1001 -14.24 22.56 -9.40
N ARG A 1002 -13.23 21.69 -9.61
CA ARG A 1002 -12.79 20.61 -8.72
C ARG A 1002 -11.31 20.82 -8.40
N VAL A 1003 -10.91 20.63 -7.15
CA VAL A 1003 -9.58 21.00 -6.62
C VAL A 1003 -9.05 19.88 -5.74
N LYS A 1004 -7.96 19.25 -6.19
CA LYS A 1004 -7.14 18.35 -5.39
C LYS A 1004 -5.98 19.13 -4.75
N LEU A 1005 -5.78 18.95 -3.46
CA LEU A 1005 -4.84 19.77 -2.67
C LEU A 1005 -3.39 19.37 -2.88
#